data_AF-A0A9E8LVW8-F1
#
_entry.id   AF-A0A9E8LVW8-F1
#
_cell.length_a   1.000
_cell.length_b   1.000
_cell.length_c   1.000
_cell.angle_alpha   90.00
_cell.angle_beta   90.00
_cell.angle_gamma   90.00
#
_symmetry.space_group_name_H-M   'P 1'
#
loop_
_entity.id
_entity.type
_entity.pdbx_description
1 polymer ?
#
loop_
_entity_poly.entity_id
_entity_poly.type
_entity_poly.pdbx_seq_one_letter_code
_entity_poly.pdbx_strand_id
1 'polypeptide(L)'
;MKKLTLLIAPLLLFICFSTNVKAEDENLHISYEIGINDFIKSSRGYPVRFSVTNEGEKSFEGQLVIYYYTSSSNRAAKVLSIYVGPGEEKEYYTSFPGISEHLFSSNGKQDEIELYEGEWKEGKKVSFKGEKKLTISIIDYNRIFVGILSESPDRLKDWRGLDTDNIYWSSLTEQTFPKDAIGLEMFDVLIVDEFPISTFDSEQKDALVEWIERGGLLIIGATPNAKQSYGELLEQLPMKPDTKMILPQIELTKGSVPLQLNDLPLYIGPVENGTVFESSEGDPVIVEKNVGLGKIIQTAFSIGDEPNVSTDGYGEYFTELMKKNGNNSSGLNQTIDQLYWEFGELNELFNNTHLSPFHLLIILFIYTLLIVGGLYYFLKRIDKREYAWWLIPTISLVTSIALFLYGGKDRLTNPLQNELGFFLYEDDQLNGYYFVSFQSNSSGDYVLQADKEEFRPIPTSEYYLTTIQPYTSYYSEGYDETNITFTDVQYWSVRSLGGKAYKSIDQSFISDLSITNHRLTGTITNLYPFDFEEVFIWTGSETYPLGSIEQGEEISVDLELNEIWLTAPVGYYSNYFNQDDLVDTIKKRLMYNATNLIHQSYNQPVIVGFTTDPVINVEMVGKDERKSSLSLLIEPFTVPLSVSEPFAITEDHMTIEILEEGNSIYNSYLDNRKDMLNWGKEVILTPGVYELIFHLPAQINEMDVVIDELAIQLQQMGTEKYAILNTNSGKFVSINDLENNGVVNENGEEFISDDGTITFRLEKMTNADSITYFPKITVKGSVAND
;
A
#
# COMPACT_ATOMS: atom_id res chain seq x y z
N MET A 1 36.42 -36.10 64.40
CA MET A 1 35.02 -35.85 63.99
C MET A 1 34.44 -34.57 64.63
N LYS A 2 35.11 -33.41 64.52
CA LYS A 2 34.62 -32.11 65.04
C LYS A 2 34.76 -30.94 64.04
N LYS A 3 35.18 -31.20 62.80
CA LYS A 3 35.33 -30.18 61.75
C LYS A 3 34.34 -30.33 60.58
N LEU A 4 33.52 -31.38 60.55
CA LEU A 4 32.53 -31.59 59.49
C LEU A 4 31.15 -30.98 59.83
N THR A 5 30.91 -30.65 61.10
CA THR A 5 29.63 -30.11 61.58
C THR A 5 29.50 -28.59 61.42
N LEU A 6 30.56 -27.87 61.07
CA LEU A 6 30.53 -26.41 60.93
C LEU A 6 30.22 -25.92 59.50
N LEU A 7 30.25 -26.81 58.50
CA LEU A 7 30.01 -26.46 57.10
C LEU A 7 28.58 -26.73 56.61
N ILE A 8 27.77 -27.45 57.41
CA ILE A 8 26.39 -27.80 57.07
C ILE A 8 25.39 -26.77 57.63
N ALA A 9 25.76 -26.02 58.66
CA ALA A 9 24.92 -25.00 59.27
C ALA A 9 24.58 -23.79 58.36
N PRO A 10 25.49 -23.25 57.51
CA PRO A 10 25.12 -22.17 56.59
C PRO A 10 24.38 -22.67 55.33
N LEU A 11 24.48 -23.96 54.98
CA LEU A 11 23.77 -24.54 53.84
C LEU A 11 22.30 -24.88 54.18
N LEU A 12 22.02 -25.24 55.44
CA LEU A 12 20.65 -25.46 55.93
C LEU A 12 19.90 -24.15 56.26
N LEU A 13 20.61 -23.06 56.57
CA LEU A 13 20.02 -21.73 56.75
C LEU A 13 19.59 -21.06 55.44
N PHE A 14 20.14 -21.49 54.30
CA PHE A 14 19.71 -21.04 52.97
C PHE A 14 18.42 -21.74 52.47
N ILE A 15 18.06 -22.90 53.05
CA ILE A 15 16.86 -23.66 52.65
C ILE A 15 15.61 -23.17 53.41
N CYS A 16 15.76 -22.45 54.53
CA CYS A 16 14.64 -21.91 55.30
C CYS A 16 14.16 -20.51 54.86
N PHE A 17 14.82 -19.88 53.88
CA PHE A 17 14.30 -18.71 53.17
C PHE A 17 13.77 -19.11 51.79
N SER A 18 13.01 -20.20 51.71
CA SER A 18 11.98 -20.29 50.69
C SER A 18 10.93 -19.23 51.07
N THR A 19 11.07 -18.01 50.56
CA THR A 19 9.93 -17.11 50.48
C THR A 19 8.85 -17.90 49.79
N ASN A 20 7.78 -18.24 50.52
CA ASN A 20 6.53 -18.57 49.88
C ASN A 20 6.20 -17.34 49.04
N VAL A 21 6.50 -17.39 47.75
CA VAL A 21 5.90 -16.49 46.77
C VAL A 21 4.42 -16.82 46.90
N LYS A 22 3.71 -16.02 47.70
CA LYS A 22 2.26 -15.98 47.63
C LYS A 22 1.97 -15.74 46.15
N ALA A 23 1.18 -16.61 45.54
CA ALA A 23 0.54 -16.27 44.28
C ALA A 23 -0.04 -14.86 44.48
N GLU A 24 0.43 -13.92 43.67
CA GLU A 24 -0.07 -12.55 43.67
C GLU A 24 -1.57 -12.67 43.42
N ASP A 25 -2.40 -12.13 44.33
CA ASP A 25 -3.85 -12.15 44.13
C ASP A 25 -4.10 -11.43 42.80
N GLU A 26 -4.52 -12.18 41.77
CA GLU A 26 -4.81 -11.65 40.45
C GLU A 26 -6.08 -10.79 40.54
N ASN A 27 -5.89 -9.55 40.95
CA ASN A 27 -6.95 -8.58 41.20
C ASN A 27 -7.43 -7.90 39.91
N LEU A 28 -6.80 -8.20 38.78
CA LEU A 28 -7.16 -7.66 37.47
C LEU A 28 -7.68 -8.79 36.59
N HIS A 29 -8.81 -8.56 35.95
CA HIS A 29 -9.32 -9.39 34.87
C HIS A 29 -9.17 -8.62 33.56
N ILE A 30 -8.57 -9.26 32.56
CA ILE A 30 -8.42 -8.70 31.22
C ILE A 30 -9.04 -9.69 30.24
N SER A 31 -10.00 -9.20 29.46
CA SER A 31 -10.51 -9.87 28.27
C SER A 31 -10.25 -9.00 27.05
N TYR A 32 -10.30 -9.58 25.87
CA TYR A 32 -10.09 -8.86 24.63
C TYR A 32 -11.02 -9.38 23.54
N GLU A 33 -11.28 -8.54 22.54
CA GLU A 33 -11.97 -8.86 21.29
C GLU A 33 -11.09 -8.37 20.14
N ILE A 34 -10.84 -9.22 19.14
CA ILE A 34 -9.99 -8.92 17.98
C ILE A 34 -10.84 -8.86 16.73
N GLY A 35 -10.62 -7.85 15.90
CA GLY A 35 -11.36 -7.68 14.67
C GLY A 35 -12.83 -7.36 14.93
N ILE A 36 -13.70 -7.83 14.05
CA ILE A 36 -15.15 -7.73 14.22
C ILE A 36 -15.72 -9.14 14.12
N ASN A 37 -16.46 -9.55 15.15
CA ASN A 37 -16.97 -10.92 15.31
C ASN A 37 -15.85 -12.00 15.32
N ASP A 38 -14.67 -11.66 15.87
CA ASP A 38 -13.46 -12.50 15.92
C ASP A 38 -12.76 -12.75 14.57
N PHE A 39 -13.13 -12.03 13.51
CA PHE A 39 -12.51 -12.13 12.19
C PHE A 39 -11.68 -10.89 11.84
N ILE A 40 -10.52 -11.14 11.24
CA ILE A 40 -9.67 -10.14 10.59
C ILE A 40 -9.39 -10.56 9.15
N LYS A 41 -9.04 -9.59 8.29
CA LYS A 41 -8.51 -9.90 6.96
C LYS A 41 -7.00 -10.01 6.99
N SER A 42 -6.46 -11.03 6.32
CA SER A 42 -5.02 -11.24 6.19
C SER A 42 -4.29 -9.98 5.67
N SER A 43 -3.15 -9.64 6.27
CA SER A 43 -2.29 -8.51 5.87
C SER A 43 -2.94 -7.12 5.91
N ARG A 44 -4.09 -6.97 6.59
CA ARG A 44 -4.80 -5.70 6.76
C ARG A 44 -4.86 -5.30 8.23
N GLY A 45 -4.87 -3.99 8.49
CA GLY A 45 -5.08 -3.47 9.83
C GLY A 45 -6.41 -3.92 10.44
N TYR A 46 -6.44 -4.07 11.76
CA TYR A 46 -7.64 -4.52 12.48
C TYR A 46 -7.69 -3.92 13.90
N PRO A 47 -8.89 -3.73 14.46
CA PRO A 47 -9.10 -3.18 15.79
C PRO A 47 -8.96 -4.28 16.85
N VAL A 48 -8.58 -3.89 18.06
CA VAL A 48 -8.62 -4.72 19.26
C VAL A 48 -9.19 -3.91 20.41
N ARG A 49 -10.16 -4.50 21.10
CA ARG A 49 -10.79 -3.96 22.30
C ARG A 49 -10.32 -4.76 23.50
N PHE A 50 -9.87 -4.09 24.55
CA PHE A 50 -9.55 -4.72 25.84
C PHE A 50 -10.55 -4.27 26.89
N SER A 51 -11.20 -5.19 27.58
CA SER A 51 -11.91 -4.88 28.83
C SER A 51 -11.02 -5.23 30.02
N VAL A 52 -10.78 -4.24 30.87
CA VAL A 52 -9.96 -4.38 32.08
C VAL A 52 -10.83 -4.10 33.30
N THR A 53 -11.08 -5.14 34.09
CA THR A 53 -11.81 -5.04 35.36
C THR A 53 -10.84 -5.13 36.53
N ASN A 54 -10.95 -4.19 37.48
CA ASN A 54 -10.16 -4.21 38.71
C ASN A 54 -11.00 -4.69 39.90
N GLU A 55 -10.79 -5.93 40.30
CA GLU A 55 -11.39 -6.58 41.46
C GLU A 55 -10.65 -6.26 42.78
N GLY A 56 -9.57 -5.48 42.72
CA GLY A 56 -8.75 -5.10 43.87
C GLY A 56 -9.26 -3.88 44.64
N GLU A 57 -8.70 -3.67 45.83
CA GLU A 57 -9.04 -2.53 46.70
C GLU A 57 -8.32 -1.22 46.32
N LYS A 58 -7.38 -1.26 45.38
CA LYS A 58 -6.56 -0.11 44.97
C LYS A 58 -6.69 0.11 43.47
N SER A 59 -6.60 1.37 43.04
CA SER A 59 -6.47 1.72 41.63
C SER A 59 -5.21 1.08 41.05
N PHE A 60 -5.30 0.64 39.81
CA PHE A 60 -4.16 0.17 39.03
C PHE A 60 -3.80 1.21 37.99
N GLU A 61 -2.50 1.52 37.90
CA GLU A 61 -1.93 2.40 36.88
C GLU A 61 -0.69 1.71 36.31
N GLY A 62 -0.63 1.57 34.99
CA GLY A 62 0.40 0.79 34.35
C GLY A 62 0.25 0.71 32.84
N GLN A 63 0.96 -0.24 32.25
CA GLN A 63 0.99 -0.42 30.80
C GLN A 63 0.69 -1.87 30.41
N LEU A 64 -0.20 -2.01 29.44
CA LEU A 64 -0.47 -3.26 28.74
C LEU A 64 0.45 -3.32 27.51
N VAL A 65 1.25 -4.37 27.42
CA VAL A 65 2.16 -4.64 26.29
C VAL A 65 1.62 -5.81 25.50
N ILE A 66 1.25 -5.57 24.25
CA ILE A 66 0.62 -6.54 23.38
C ILE A 66 1.55 -6.86 22.22
N TYR A 67 2.09 -8.06 22.21
CA TYR A 67 2.97 -8.55 21.16
C TYR A 67 2.17 -9.09 19.99
N TYR A 68 2.60 -8.72 18.79
CA TYR A 68 2.02 -9.16 17.53
C TYR A 68 3.11 -9.36 16.49
N TYR A 69 2.79 -10.08 15.42
CA TYR A 69 3.72 -10.35 14.32
C TYR A 69 3.29 -9.55 13.11
N THR A 70 4.19 -8.70 12.60
CA THR A 70 3.95 -7.90 11.40
C THR A 70 4.32 -8.65 10.13
N SER A 71 5.13 -9.70 10.26
CA SER A 71 5.52 -10.64 9.20
C SER A 71 6.01 -11.96 9.79
N SER A 72 6.36 -12.91 8.92
CA SER A 72 6.93 -14.21 9.32
C SER A 72 8.22 -14.07 10.15
N SER A 73 8.96 -12.97 9.98
CA SER A 73 10.27 -12.73 10.59
C SER A 73 10.34 -11.48 11.47
N ASN A 74 9.23 -10.74 11.64
CA ASN A 74 9.22 -9.49 12.41
C ASN A 74 8.14 -9.52 13.50
N ARG A 75 8.55 -9.16 14.72
CA ARG A 75 7.71 -9.06 15.91
C ARG A 75 7.65 -7.60 16.35
N ALA A 76 6.47 -7.15 16.73
CA ALA A 76 6.25 -5.84 17.31
C ALA A 76 5.49 -5.98 18.63
N ALA A 77 5.47 -4.89 19.40
CA ALA A 77 4.69 -4.79 20.61
C ALA A 77 4.00 -3.43 20.66
N LYS A 78 2.70 -3.40 20.94
CA LYS A 78 1.97 -2.16 21.20
C LYS A 78 1.87 -1.93 22.70
N VAL A 79 2.18 -0.71 23.14
CA VAL A 79 2.22 -0.30 24.54
C VAL A 79 1.06 0.65 24.81
N LEU A 80 0.11 0.21 25.62
CA LEU A 80 -1.08 0.96 25.96
C LEU A 80 -1.05 1.34 27.44
N SER A 81 -1.18 2.63 27.75
CA SER A 81 -1.27 3.10 29.14
C SER A 81 -2.69 2.91 29.66
N ILE A 82 -2.82 2.28 30.84
CA ILE A 82 -4.11 1.96 31.44
C ILE A 82 -4.21 2.48 32.89
N TYR A 83 -5.41 2.96 33.25
CA TYR A 83 -5.76 3.38 34.59
C TYR A 83 -7.17 2.90 34.95
N VAL A 84 -7.29 2.00 35.93
CA VAL A 84 -8.56 1.40 36.36
C VAL A 84 -8.71 1.50 37.88
N GLY A 85 -9.77 2.19 38.33
CA GLY A 85 -10.09 2.37 39.74
C GLY A 85 -10.56 1.06 40.42
N PRO A 86 -10.63 1.03 41.77
CA PRO A 86 -11.12 -0.14 42.49
C PRO A 86 -12.57 -0.48 42.13
N GLY A 87 -12.85 -1.73 41.76
CA GLY A 87 -14.18 -2.20 41.35
C GLY A 87 -14.67 -1.67 40.00
N GLU A 88 -13.82 -0.98 39.25
CA GLU A 88 -14.14 -0.38 37.96
C GLU A 88 -13.84 -1.37 36.81
N GLU A 89 -14.63 -1.29 35.76
CA GLU A 89 -14.36 -1.92 34.46
C GLU A 89 -14.21 -0.80 33.43
N LYS A 90 -13.14 -0.87 32.64
CA LYS A 90 -12.90 0.07 31.54
C LYS A 90 -12.49 -0.66 30.28
N GLU A 91 -12.99 -0.14 29.17
CA GLU A 91 -12.57 -0.55 27.85
C GLU A 91 -11.44 0.34 27.33
N TYR A 92 -10.51 -0.29 26.62
CA TYR A 92 -9.45 0.36 25.89
C TYR A 92 -9.45 -0.12 24.44
N TYR A 93 -9.17 0.80 23.53
CA TYR A 93 -9.22 0.56 22.10
C TYR A 93 -7.84 0.80 21.50
N THR A 94 -7.45 -0.05 20.56
CA THR A 94 -6.22 0.11 19.78
C THR A 94 -6.34 -0.67 18.48
N SER A 95 -5.73 -0.17 17.41
CA SER A 95 -5.62 -0.91 16.14
C SER A 95 -4.20 -1.40 15.89
N PHE A 96 -4.07 -2.50 15.17
CA PHE A 96 -2.79 -3.12 14.82
C PHE A 96 -2.59 -3.07 13.30
N PRO A 97 -1.41 -2.69 12.80
CA PRO A 97 -1.08 -2.81 11.38
C PRO A 97 -0.95 -4.30 11.04
N GLY A 98 -1.42 -4.70 9.85
CA GLY A 98 -1.78 -6.08 9.52
C GLY A 98 -0.80 -7.21 9.87
N ILE A 99 -1.37 -8.37 10.20
CA ILE A 99 -0.64 -9.61 10.52
C ILE A 99 -0.39 -10.44 9.25
N SER A 100 0.80 -11.03 9.14
CA SER A 100 1.02 -12.14 8.20
C SER A 100 0.42 -13.46 8.72
N GLU A 101 -0.22 -14.23 7.85
CA GLU A 101 -0.81 -15.57 8.10
C GLU A 101 0.12 -16.56 8.80
N HIS A 102 1.43 -16.35 8.69
CA HIS A 102 2.44 -17.14 9.35
C HIS A 102 2.74 -16.65 10.76
N LEU A 103 1.76 -16.78 11.65
CA LEU A 103 2.02 -16.90 13.08
C LEU A 103 2.84 -18.17 13.29
N PHE A 104 4.15 -18.09 13.10
CA PHE A 104 5.02 -19.22 13.35
C PHE A 104 4.78 -19.67 14.79
N SER A 105 4.47 -20.97 14.90
CA SER A 105 4.48 -21.80 16.11
C SER A 105 5.89 -21.88 16.71
N SER A 106 6.46 -20.71 17.03
CA SER A 106 7.68 -20.56 17.80
C SER A 106 7.33 -20.89 19.25
N ASN A 107 7.43 -22.18 19.60
CA ASN A 107 7.37 -22.73 20.96
C ASN A 107 6.38 -21.98 21.86
N GLY A 108 5.07 -22.19 21.66
CA GLY A 108 3.95 -21.48 22.30
C GLY A 108 3.95 -21.41 23.84
N LYS A 109 4.94 -20.75 24.43
CA LYS A 109 5.22 -20.61 25.86
C LYS A 109 5.43 -19.15 26.28
N GLN A 110 5.44 -18.20 25.35
CA GLN A 110 5.47 -16.77 25.71
C GLN A 110 4.04 -16.23 25.73
N ASP A 111 3.77 -15.39 26.72
CA ASP A 111 2.56 -14.59 26.79
C ASP A 111 2.66 -13.47 25.73
N GLU A 112 1.59 -13.25 24.99
CA GLU A 112 1.48 -12.16 24.00
C GLU A 112 0.87 -10.90 24.63
N ILE A 113 0.21 -11.03 25.76
CA ILE A 113 -0.27 -9.92 26.57
C ILE A 113 0.50 -9.93 27.89
N GLU A 114 1.24 -8.86 28.14
CA GLU A 114 1.95 -8.62 29.39
C GLU A 114 1.43 -7.34 30.05
N LEU A 115 1.36 -7.36 31.38
CA LEU A 115 0.92 -6.22 32.17
C LEU A 115 2.03 -5.77 33.11
N TYR A 116 2.28 -4.46 33.15
CA TYR A 116 3.29 -3.83 33.98
C TYR A 116 2.65 -2.78 34.88
N GLU A 117 2.97 -2.80 36.18
CA GLU A 117 2.71 -1.69 37.10
C GLU A 117 3.77 -0.60 36.87
N GLY A 118 3.34 0.60 36.49
CA GLY A 118 4.21 1.65 35.95
C GLY A 118 4.57 1.45 34.47
N GLU A 119 5.69 2.03 34.03
CA GLU A 119 6.17 1.92 32.64
C GLU A 119 6.74 0.53 32.34
N TRP A 120 6.54 0.00 31.13
CA TRP A 120 6.95 -1.36 30.78
C TRP A 120 8.46 -1.63 30.87
N LYS A 121 9.30 -0.59 30.73
CA LYS A 121 10.77 -0.71 30.77
C LYS A 121 11.33 -0.85 32.20
N GLU A 122 10.83 -0.05 33.13
CA GLU A 122 11.34 0.05 34.50
C GLU A 122 10.39 -0.54 35.55
N GLY A 123 9.13 -0.69 35.18
CA GLY A 123 8.03 -1.14 36.01
C GLY A 123 8.05 -2.64 36.31
N LYS A 124 7.15 -3.05 37.20
CA LYS A 124 7.07 -4.43 37.66
C LYS A 124 6.04 -5.18 36.83
N LYS A 125 6.45 -6.26 36.16
CA LYS A 125 5.51 -7.20 35.52
C LYS A 125 4.57 -7.80 36.58
N VAL A 126 3.27 -7.75 36.31
CA VAL A 126 2.19 -8.25 37.18
C VAL A 126 1.33 -9.30 36.45
N SER A 127 0.73 -10.21 37.20
CA SER A 127 -0.20 -11.22 36.68
C SER A 127 -1.66 -10.75 36.71
N PHE A 128 -2.46 -11.24 35.77
CA PHE A 128 -3.88 -10.96 35.63
C PHE A 128 -4.65 -12.23 35.22
N LYS A 129 -5.97 -12.25 35.50
CA LYS A 129 -6.90 -13.29 35.05
C LYS A 129 -7.34 -13.03 33.61
N GLY A 130 -7.21 -14.00 32.73
CA GLY A 130 -7.64 -13.86 31.33
C GLY A 130 -6.80 -14.70 30.38
N GLU A 131 -7.15 -14.66 29.10
CA GLU A 131 -6.30 -15.23 28.06
C GLU A 131 -5.10 -14.32 27.82
N LYS A 132 -3.91 -14.92 27.76
CA LYS A 132 -2.63 -14.20 27.53
C LYS A 132 -2.09 -14.35 26.11
N LYS A 133 -2.78 -15.14 25.31
CA LYS A 133 -2.49 -15.39 23.91
C LYS A 133 -3.66 -14.89 23.10
N LEU A 134 -3.38 -14.23 22.00
CA LEU A 134 -4.33 -13.72 21.04
C LEU A 134 -4.80 -14.88 20.16
N THR A 135 -6.11 -15.10 20.12
CA THR A 135 -6.74 -16.06 19.20
C THR A 135 -7.40 -15.29 18.07
N ILE A 136 -7.09 -15.64 16.83
CA ILE A 136 -7.49 -14.88 15.65
C ILE A 136 -8.12 -15.82 14.63
N SER A 137 -9.26 -15.42 14.06
CA SER A 137 -9.81 -16.04 12.85
C SER A 137 -9.47 -15.18 11.64
N ILE A 138 -8.85 -15.77 10.62
CA ILE A 138 -8.36 -15.04 9.45
C ILE A 138 -9.28 -15.32 8.26
N ILE A 139 -9.72 -14.24 7.61
CA ILE A 139 -10.31 -14.25 6.27
C ILE A 139 -9.15 -14.17 5.27
N ASP A 140 -9.15 -15.09 4.31
CA ASP A 140 -8.17 -15.17 3.23
C ASP A 140 -8.09 -13.82 2.49
N TYR A 141 -6.89 -13.43 2.06
CA TYR A 141 -6.64 -12.16 1.39
C TYR A 141 -7.47 -12.00 0.11
N ASN A 142 -7.83 -13.11 -0.53
CA ASN A 142 -8.56 -13.15 -1.79
C ASN A 142 -10.09 -12.98 -1.65
N ARG A 143 -10.63 -13.05 -0.42
CA ARG A 143 -12.05 -12.86 -0.15
C ARG A 143 -12.35 -11.39 0.12
N ILE A 144 -13.51 -10.92 -0.36
CA ILE A 144 -14.00 -9.57 -0.10
C ILE A 144 -14.60 -9.54 1.30
N PHE A 145 -14.11 -8.68 2.18
CA PHE A 145 -14.67 -8.45 3.50
C PHE A 145 -15.53 -7.18 3.48
N VAL A 146 -16.84 -7.35 3.64
CA VAL A 146 -17.83 -6.28 3.63
C VAL A 146 -18.32 -5.98 5.05
N GLY A 147 -18.19 -4.72 5.48
CA GLY A 147 -18.79 -4.19 6.70
C GLY A 147 -20.13 -3.51 6.39
N ILE A 148 -21.18 -3.85 7.14
CA ILE A 148 -22.53 -3.29 6.96
C ILE A 148 -22.89 -2.39 8.13
N LEU A 149 -23.23 -1.14 7.82
CA LEU A 149 -23.88 -0.19 8.74
C LEU A 149 -25.33 0.01 8.27
N SER A 150 -26.28 -0.60 8.98
CA SER A 150 -27.71 -0.48 8.69
C SER A 150 -28.56 -0.72 9.94
N GLU A 151 -29.73 -0.10 10.01
CA GLU A 151 -30.76 -0.46 11.00
C GLU A 151 -31.37 -1.84 10.73
N SER A 152 -31.28 -2.36 9.49
CA SER A 152 -31.80 -3.67 9.07
C SER A 152 -30.75 -4.48 8.28
N PRO A 153 -29.63 -4.87 8.91
CA PRO A 153 -28.48 -5.45 8.20
C PRO A 153 -28.76 -6.78 7.51
N ASP A 154 -29.76 -7.55 7.97
CA ASP A 154 -30.13 -8.83 7.35
C ASP A 154 -30.62 -8.65 5.90
N ARG A 155 -31.25 -7.51 5.57
CA ARG A 155 -31.71 -7.20 4.20
C ARG A 155 -30.56 -7.07 3.19
N LEU A 156 -29.36 -6.74 3.67
CA LEU A 156 -28.16 -6.58 2.84
C LEU A 156 -27.39 -7.89 2.66
N LYS A 157 -27.77 -8.96 3.37
CA LYS A 157 -27.13 -10.28 3.30
C LYS A 157 -27.93 -11.30 2.48
N ASP A 158 -29.21 -11.00 2.22
CA ASP A 158 -30.15 -11.88 1.52
C ASP A 158 -30.35 -11.51 0.04
N TRP A 159 -29.38 -10.80 -0.57
CA TRP A 159 -29.46 -10.45 -1.99
C TRP A 159 -29.52 -11.70 -2.88
N ARG A 160 -30.49 -11.73 -3.78
CA ARG A 160 -30.65 -12.84 -4.71
C ARG A 160 -29.49 -12.88 -5.70
N GLY A 161 -28.79 -14.00 -5.73
CA GLY A 161 -27.62 -14.20 -6.59
C GLY A 161 -26.28 -13.76 -6.00
N LEU A 162 -26.26 -13.47 -4.69
CA LEU A 162 -25.05 -13.08 -3.97
C LEU A 162 -23.99 -14.19 -3.94
N ASP A 163 -22.74 -13.81 -4.18
CA ASP A 163 -21.57 -14.68 -4.04
C ASP A 163 -21.20 -14.85 -2.55
N THR A 164 -21.76 -15.87 -1.90
CA THR A 164 -21.50 -16.14 -0.48
C THR A 164 -20.17 -16.85 -0.23
N ASP A 165 -19.56 -17.43 -1.26
CA ASP A 165 -18.33 -18.20 -1.12
C ASP A 165 -17.11 -17.27 -1.08
N ASN A 166 -17.11 -16.19 -1.85
CA ASN A 166 -15.97 -15.26 -1.94
C ASN A 166 -16.16 -13.97 -1.14
N ILE A 167 -17.37 -13.69 -0.67
CA ILE A 167 -17.64 -12.52 0.16
C ILE A 167 -17.91 -12.94 1.60
N TYR A 168 -17.28 -12.23 2.53
CA TYR A 168 -17.54 -12.33 3.95
C TYR A 168 -18.25 -11.06 4.42
N TRP A 169 -19.36 -11.23 5.13
CA TRP A 169 -20.23 -10.12 5.55
C TRP A 169 -20.23 -9.98 7.07
N SER A 170 -19.99 -8.77 7.57
CA SER A 170 -20.09 -8.47 9.01
C SER A 170 -20.92 -7.22 9.25
N SER A 171 -21.75 -7.26 10.29
CA SER A 171 -22.56 -6.11 10.70
C SER A 171 -21.83 -5.29 11.75
N LEU A 172 -21.85 -3.98 11.59
CA LEU A 172 -21.26 -3.00 12.47
C LEU A 172 -22.36 -2.21 13.18
N THR A 173 -22.06 -1.76 14.38
CA THR A 173 -22.87 -0.79 15.12
C THR A 173 -22.00 0.42 15.46
N GLU A 174 -22.62 1.50 15.95
CA GLU A 174 -21.88 2.66 16.47
C GLU A 174 -20.84 2.27 17.53
N GLN A 175 -21.09 1.25 18.35
CA GLN A 175 -20.17 0.81 19.40
C GLN A 175 -19.06 -0.13 18.92
N THR A 176 -19.24 -0.78 17.77
CA THR A 176 -18.23 -1.68 17.19
C THR A 176 -17.45 -1.03 16.05
N PHE A 177 -17.90 0.12 15.54
CA PHE A 177 -17.20 0.86 14.50
C PHE A 177 -15.86 1.40 15.02
N PRO A 178 -14.72 1.05 14.38
CA PRO A 178 -13.40 1.54 14.75
C PRO A 178 -13.28 3.06 14.77
N LYS A 179 -12.38 3.57 15.61
CA LYS A 179 -12.12 5.01 15.82
C LYS A 179 -10.89 5.52 15.08
N ASP A 180 -10.27 4.68 14.26
CA ASP A 180 -9.12 5.01 13.44
C ASP A 180 -9.16 4.20 12.13
N ALA A 181 -8.54 4.73 11.07
CA ALA A 181 -8.58 4.09 9.76
C ALA A 181 -7.89 2.71 9.70
N ILE A 182 -6.88 2.43 10.55
CA ILE A 182 -6.23 1.10 10.60
C ILE A 182 -7.24 0.04 10.99
N GLY A 183 -8.09 0.32 11.98
CA GLY A 183 -9.14 -0.61 12.38
C GLY A 183 -10.15 -0.91 11.25
N LEU A 184 -10.29 -0.03 10.27
CA LEU A 184 -11.18 -0.22 9.12
C LEU A 184 -10.50 -0.96 7.95
N GLU A 185 -9.17 -1.02 7.89
CA GLU A 185 -8.43 -1.62 6.76
C GLU A 185 -8.79 -3.08 6.47
N MET A 186 -9.29 -3.83 7.45
CA MET A 186 -9.74 -5.20 7.22
C MET A 186 -10.94 -5.28 6.27
N PHE A 187 -11.75 -4.22 6.16
CA PHE A 187 -12.86 -4.16 5.22
C PHE A 187 -12.36 -3.68 3.85
N ASP A 188 -12.72 -4.41 2.81
CA ASP A 188 -12.55 -3.94 1.43
C ASP A 188 -13.67 -2.98 1.04
N VAL A 189 -14.87 -3.21 1.60
CA VAL A 189 -16.07 -2.44 1.32
C VAL A 189 -16.82 -2.14 2.60
N LEU A 190 -17.27 -0.90 2.75
CA LEU A 190 -18.26 -0.52 3.75
C LEU A 190 -19.56 -0.18 3.02
N ILE A 191 -20.65 -0.83 3.43
CA ILE A 191 -21.99 -0.54 2.94
C ILE A 191 -22.78 0.18 4.04
N VAL A 192 -23.25 1.38 3.72
CA VAL A 192 -24.08 2.21 4.60
C VAL A 192 -25.47 2.31 3.98
N ASP A 193 -26.49 1.78 4.65
CA ASP A 193 -27.86 1.85 4.16
C ASP A 193 -28.83 2.11 5.33
N GLU A 194 -29.58 3.20 5.21
CA GLU A 194 -30.50 3.68 6.26
C GLU A 194 -29.88 3.80 7.67
N PHE A 195 -28.56 4.01 7.77
CA PHE A 195 -27.86 4.21 9.05
C PHE A 195 -27.56 5.69 9.30
N PRO A 196 -27.86 6.24 10.49
CA PRO A 196 -27.65 7.65 10.78
C PRO A 196 -26.18 7.94 11.14
N ILE A 197 -25.30 8.06 10.15
CA ILE A 197 -23.87 8.39 10.32
C ILE A 197 -23.65 9.68 11.15
N SER A 198 -24.62 10.58 11.19
CA SER A 198 -24.63 11.76 12.05
C SER A 198 -24.49 11.46 13.56
N THR A 199 -24.74 10.22 14.02
CA THR A 199 -24.55 9.82 15.42
C THR A 199 -23.10 9.48 15.77
N PHE A 200 -22.24 9.25 14.77
CA PHE A 200 -20.82 9.01 14.99
C PHE A 200 -20.15 10.20 15.68
N ASP A 201 -19.20 9.88 16.57
CA ASP A 201 -18.31 10.89 17.13
C ASP A 201 -17.28 11.38 16.10
N SER A 202 -16.48 12.37 16.45
CA SER A 202 -15.49 12.93 15.52
C SER A 202 -14.44 11.91 15.09
N GLU A 203 -13.93 11.09 16.03
CA GLU A 203 -12.91 10.07 15.73
C GLU A 203 -13.42 9.04 14.71
N GLN A 204 -14.68 8.61 14.85
CA GLN A 204 -15.30 7.67 13.91
C GLN A 204 -15.55 8.26 12.53
N LYS A 205 -15.92 9.55 12.45
CA LYS A 205 -16.08 10.24 11.17
C LYS A 205 -14.73 10.43 10.47
N ASP A 206 -13.73 10.88 11.22
CA ASP A 206 -12.38 11.08 10.71
C ASP A 206 -11.80 9.75 10.23
N ALA A 207 -11.97 8.67 11.00
CA ALA A 207 -11.56 7.32 10.62
C ALA A 207 -12.22 6.83 9.32
N LEU A 208 -13.51 7.12 9.12
CA LEU A 208 -14.22 6.74 7.89
C LEU A 208 -13.66 7.50 6.68
N VAL A 209 -13.49 8.83 6.80
CA VAL A 209 -12.95 9.67 5.71
C VAL A 209 -11.51 9.25 5.39
N GLU A 210 -10.66 9.13 6.41
CA GLU A 210 -9.27 8.67 6.27
C GLU A 210 -9.20 7.27 5.66
N TRP A 211 -10.09 6.34 6.03
CA TRP A 211 -10.13 5.02 5.40
C TRP A 211 -10.50 5.06 3.92
N ILE A 212 -11.45 5.92 3.52
CA ILE A 212 -11.79 6.11 2.10
C ILE A 212 -10.58 6.69 1.37
N GLU A 213 -9.99 7.78 1.85
CA GLU A 213 -8.80 8.42 1.26
C GLU A 213 -7.64 7.43 1.07
N ARG A 214 -7.53 6.44 1.96
CA ARG A 214 -6.48 5.38 1.94
C ARG A 214 -6.81 4.17 1.07
N GLY A 215 -7.89 4.22 0.29
CA GLY A 215 -8.28 3.15 -0.62
C GLY A 215 -9.50 2.35 -0.20
N GLY A 216 -10.31 2.83 0.75
CA GLY A 216 -11.58 2.21 1.10
C GLY A 216 -12.66 2.43 0.03
N LEU A 217 -13.51 1.42 -0.20
CA LEU A 217 -14.71 1.55 -1.02
C LEU A 217 -15.94 1.75 -0.14
N LEU A 218 -16.51 2.96 -0.12
CA LEU A 218 -17.79 3.24 0.53
C LEU A 218 -18.93 3.10 -0.49
N ILE A 219 -19.85 2.17 -0.26
CA ILE A 219 -21.15 2.12 -0.97
C ILE A 219 -22.22 2.65 -0.05
N ILE A 220 -22.90 3.72 -0.44
CA ILE A 220 -23.91 4.39 0.39
C ILE A 220 -25.26 4.44 -0.31
N GLY A 221 -26.23 3.80 0.33
CA GLY A 221 -27.62 3.74 -0.10
C GLY A 221 -28.41 4.97 0.32
N ALA A 222 -29.37 5.39 -0.50
CA ALA A 222 -30.18 6.57 -0.21
C ALA A 222 -31.04 6.38 1.04
N THR A 223 -31.17 7.44 1.84
CA THR A 223 -31.97 7.45 3.06
C THR A 223 -32.97 8.61 3.08
N PRO A 224 -34.19 8.42 3.63
CA PRO A 224 -35.09 9.53 3.89
C PRO A 224 -34.41 10.59 4.77
N ASN A 225 -34.48 11.87 4.37
CA ASN A 225 -33.83 12.98 5.07
C ASN A 225 -32.29 12.86 5.15
N ALA A 226 -31.63 12.58 4.02
CA ALA A 226 -30.17 12.47 3.88
C ALA A 226 -29.35 13.50 4.68
N LYS A 227 -29.76 14.78 4.69
CA LYS A 227 -29.08 15.83 5.48
C LYS A 227 -29.02 15.54 6.98
N GLN A 228 -30.10 15.02 7.55
CA GLN A 228 -30.13 14.64 8.96
C GLN A 228 -29.37 13.34 9.20
N SER A 229 -29.45 12.38 8.28
CA SER A 229 -28.84 11.06 8.44
C SER A 229 -27.32 11.10 8.29
N TYR A 230 -26.79 11.72 7.23
CA TYR A 230 -25.35 11.75 6.94
C TYR A 230 -24.61 12.91 7.61
N GLY A 231 -25.31 13.97 8.02
CA GLY A 231 -24.68 15.14 8.64
C GLY A 231 -23.60 15.78 7.76
N GLU A 232 -22.39 15.91 8.30
CA GLU A 232 -21.22 16.50 7.61
C GLU A 232 -20.73 15.65 6.43
N LEU A 233 -20.91 14.33 6.47
CA LEU A 233 -20.51 13.45 5.38
C LEU A 233 -21.27 13.77 4.08
N LEU A 234 -22.47 14.37 4.17
CA LEU A 234 -23.24 14.77 2.99
C LEU A 234 -22.41 15.66 2.06
N GLU A 235 -21.55 16.54 2.59
CA GLU A 235 -20.69 17.42 1.77
C GLU A 235 -19.65 16.63 0.96
N GLN A 236 -19.24 15.46 1.44
CA GLN A 236 -18.29 14.58 0.74
C GLN A 236 -18.95 13.68 -0.30
N LEU A 237 -20.27 13.45 -0.23
CA LEU A 237 -20.99 12.59 -1.16
C LEU A 237 -21.10 13.20 -2.57
N PRO A 238 -21.05 12.37 -3.64
CA PRO A 238 -21.10 12.85 -5.02
C PRO A 238 -22.44 13.45 -5.44
N MET A 239 -23.55 13.08 -4.79
CA MET A 239 -24.88 13.58 -5.09
C MET A 239 -25.55 14.13 -3.83
N LYS A 240 -26.20 15.30 -3.94
CA LYS A 240 -26.93 15.95 -2.84
C LYS A 240 -28.44 15.70 -2.98
N PRO A 241 -28.97 14.56 -2.49
CA PRO A 241 -30.39 14.23 -2.66
C PRO A 241 -31.30 15.25 -1.97
N ASP A 242 -32.16 15.91 -2.74
CA ASP A 242 -33.14 16.89 -2.27
C ASP A 242 -34.55 16.63 -2.80
N THR A 243 -34.66 15.74 -3.80
CA THR A 243 -35.90 15.45 -4.53
C THR A 243 -36.21 13.97 -4.44
N LYS A 244 -37.46 13.67 -4.06
CA LYS A 244 -37.98 12.29 -4.07
C LYS A 244 -38.89 12.08 -5.29
N MET A 245 -38.64 11.01 -6.02
CA MET A 245 -39.49 10.56 -7.12
C MET A 245 -39.61 9.04 -7.15
N ILE A 246 -40.45 8.52 -8.04
CA ILE A 246 -40.59 7.08 -8.27
C ILE A 246 -40.51 6.86 -9.78
N LEU A 247 -39.57 6.04 -10.22
CA LEU A 247 -39.52 5.57 -11.60
C LEU A 247 -40.20 4.19 -11.70
N PRO A 248 -41.09 3.98 -12.69
CA PRO A 248 -41.73 2.68 -12.89
C PRO A 248 -40.71 1.58 -13.22
N GLN A 249 -39.65 1.94 -13.94
CA GLN A 249 -38.61 1.06 -14.42
C GLN A 249 -37.26 1.78 -14.34
N ILE A 250 -36.26 1.10 -13.80
CA ILE A 250 -34.88 1.53 -13.69
C ILE A 250 -34.03 0.47 -14.37
N GLU A 251 -33.27 0.87 -15.37
CA GLU A 251 -32.33 -0.01 -16.08
C GLU A 251 -30.91 0.29 -15.63
N LEU A 252 -30.22 -0.73 -15.11
CA LEU A 252 -28.80 -0.70 -14.82
C LEU A 252 -28.11 -1.57 -15.87
N THR A 253 -27.24 -0.97 -16.67
CA THR A 253 -26.75 -1.59 -17.92
C THR A 253 -25.25 -1.80 -17.96
N LYS A 254 -24.50 -1.20 -17.03
CA LYS A 254 -23.04 -1.26 -16.96
C LYS A 254 -22.50 -2.44 -16.15
N GLY A 255 -23.37 -3.34 -15.69
CA GLY A 255 -22.98 -4.66 -15.20
C GLY A 255 -22.99 -5.71 -16.30
N SER A 256 -22.32 -6.84 -16.07
CA SER A 256 -22.23 -7.99 -16.96
C SER A 256 -23.60 -8.54 -17.38
N VAL A 257 -24.63 -8.35 -16.53
CA VAL A 257 -26.02 -8.64 -16.85
C VAL A 257 -26.86 -7.38 -16.58
N PRO A 258 -27.60 -6.87 -17.58
CA PRO A 258 -28.52 -5.76 -17.37
C PRO A 258 -29.54 -6.10 -16.29
N LEU A 259 -29.68 -5.22 -15.30
CA LEU A 259 -30.56 -5.36 -14.16
C LEU A 259 -31.72 -4.36 -14.28
N GLN A 260 -32.93 -4.88 -14.22
CA GLN A 260 -34.15 -4.07 -14.26
C GLN A 260 -34.82 -4.05 -12.89
N LEU A 261 -34.91 -2.87 -12.29
CA LEU A 261 -35.63 -2.64 -11.04
C LEU A 261 -36.94 -1.89 -11.32
N ASN A 262 -37.97 -2.11 -10.50
CA ASN A 262 -39.29 -1.54 -10.74
C ASN A 262 -39.87 -0.87 -9.49
N ASP A 263 -40.62 0.22 -9.71
CA ASP A 263 -41.40 0.94 -8.68
C ASP A 263 -40.59 1.45 -7.47
N LEU A 264 -39.37 1.93 -7.67
CA LEU A 264 -38.50 2.36 -6.57
C LEU A 264 -38.55 3.85 -6.23
N PRO A 265 -38.55 4.20 -4.93
CA PRO A 265 -38.31 5.56 -4.51
C PRO A 265 -36.85 5.95 -4.78
N LEU A 266 -36.66 6.93 -5.64
CA LEU A 266 -35.38 7.56 -5.89
C LEU A 266 -35.28 8.88 -5.13
N TYR A 267 -34.11 9.13 -4.55
CA TYR A 267 -33.70 10.37 -3.92
C TYR A 267 -32.53 10.92 -4.75
N ILE A 268 -32.85 11.87 -5.62
CA ILE A 268 -31.90 12.47 -6.56
C ILE A 268 -31.66 13.94 -6.22
N GLY A 269 -30.61 14.51 -6.79
CA GLY A 269 -30.27 15.92 -6.69
C GLY A 269 -29.05 16.25 -7.54
N PRO A 270 -28.46 17.45 -7.37
CA PRO A 270 -27.26 17.82 -8.13
C PRO A 270 -26.10 16.88 -7.81
N VAL A 271 -25.38 16.50 -8.87
CA VAL A 271 -24.11 15.78 -8.80
C VAL A 271 -22.98 16.80 -8.74
N GLU A 272 -22.17 16.72 -7.69
CA GLU A 272 -21.05 17.63 -7.42
C GLU A 272 -19.77 16.81 -7.33
N ASN A 273 -18.79 17.11 -8.18
CA ASN A 273 -17.48 16.45 -8.20
C ASN A 273 -17.57 14.91 -8.25
N GLY A 274 -18.58 14.38 -8.96
CA GLY A 274 -18.81 12.96 -9.16
C GLY A 274 -19.22 12.66 -10.60
N THR A 275 -19.04 11.42 -11.01
CA THR A 275 -19.39 10.89 -12.33
C THR A 275 -20.63 10.03 -12.24
N VAL A 276 -21.62 10.29 -13.10
CA VAL A 276 -22.82 9.45 -13.18
C VAL A 276 -22.44 8.10 -13.79
N PHE A 277 -22.40 7.06 -12.94
CA PHE A 277 -22.11 5.71 -13.38
C PHE A 277 -23.33 5.09 -14.06
N GLU A 278 -24.51 5.18 -13.45
CA GLU A 278 -25.76 4.72 -14.05
C GLU A 278 -26.80 5.84 -14.10
N SER A 279 -27.54 5.90 -15.19
CA SER A 279 -28.66 6.83 -15.37
C SER A 279 -29.87 6.13 -15.96
N SER A 280 -31.07 6.48 -15.51
CA SER A 280 -32.33 5.95 -16.04
C SER A 280 -33.25 7.12 -16.38
N GLU A 281 -33.80 7.13 -17.60
CA GLU A 281 -34.61 8.25 -18.14
C GLU A 281 -33.93 9.63 -18.06
N GLY A 282 -32.60 9.68 -17.96
CA GLY A 282 -31.80 10.90 -17.82
C GLY A 282 -31.54 11.35 -16.38
N ASP A 283 -32.11 10.66 -15.38
CA ASP A 283 -31.86 10.91 -13.96
C ASP A 283 -30.69 10.05 -13.43
N PRO A 284 -29.83 10.59 -12.54
CA PRO A 284 -28.71 9.83 -11.96
C PRO A 284 -29.21 8.76 -10.97
N VAL A 285 -28.79 7.52 -11.18
CA VAL A 285 -29.20 6.37 -10.35
C VAL A 285 -28.04 5.87 -9.48
N ILE A 286 -26.84 5.77 -10.05
CA ILE A 286 -25.61 5.46 -9.32
C ILE A 286 -24.56 6.49 -9.71
N VAL A 287 -23.95 7.11 -8.70
CA VAL A 287 -22.94 8.16 -8.89
C VAL A 287 -21.68 7.76 -8.14
N GLU A 288 -20.54 7.87 -8.82
CA GLU A 288 -19.22 7.59 -8.26
C GLU A 288 -18.45 8.88 -8.02
N LYS A 289 -17.59 8.89 -7.00
CA LYS A 289 -16.58 9.93 -6.79
C LYS A 289 -15.32 9.29 -6.21
N ASN A 290 -14.18 9.59 -6.83
CA ASN A 290 -12.87 9.24 -6.27
C ASN A 290 -12.57 10.18 -5.10
N VAL A 291 -11.94 9.62 -4.07
CA VAL A 291 -11.52 10.35 -2.86
C VAL A 291 -10.19 9.74 -2.43
N GLY A 292 -9.09 10.45 -2.67
CA GLY A 292 -7.75 9.90 -2.50
C GLY A 292 -7.58 8.63 -3.34
N LEU A 293 -7.05 7.56 -2.75
CA LEU A 293 -6.92 6.26 -3.41
C LEU A 293 -8.20 5.41 -3.40
N GLY A 294 -9.27 5.90 -2.75
CA GLY A 294 -10.53 5.18 -2.61
C GLY A 294 -11.66 5.79 -3.41
N LYS A 295 -12.87 5.30 -3.13
CA LYS A 295 -14.05 5.66 -3.91
C LYS A 295 -15.31 5.65 -3.05
N ILE A 296 -16.19 6.60 -3.34
CA ILE A 296 -17.57 6.64 -2.85
C ILE A 296 -18.51 6.31 -4.01
N ILE A 297 -19.36 5.31 -3.82
CA ILE A 297 -20.45 4.96 -4.72
C ILE A 297 -21.76 5.25 -4.00
N GLN A 298 -22.55 6.17 -4.54
CA GLN A 298 -23.84 6.55 -3.98
C GLN A 298 -24.97 6.09 -4.90
N THR A 299 -25.94 5.37 -4.34
CA THR A 299 -27.17 5.01 -5.06
C THR A 299 -28.28 6.02 -4.75
N ALA A 300 -29.15 6.28 -5.73
CA ALA A 300 -30.34 7.10 -5.55
C ALA A 300 -31.46 6.36 -4.79
N PHE A 301 -31.35 5.06 -4.59
CA PHE A 301 -32.30 4.21 -3.85
C PHE A 301 -31.65 3.57 -2.61
N SER A 302 -32.48 3.10 -1.67
CA SER A 302 -32.04 2.27 -0.54
C SER A 302 -31.62 0.88 -1.05
N ILE A 303 -30.42 0.44 -0.68
CA ILE A 303 -29.81 -0.80 -1.21
C ILE A 303 -30.50 -2.05 -0.63
N GLY A 304 -31.05 -1.94 0.57
CA GLY A 304 -31.74 -3.03 1.28
C GLY A 304 -33.24 -3.13 1.04
N ASP A 305 -33.84 -2.33 0.14
CA ASP A 305 -35.29 -2.28 -0.06
C ASP A 305 -35.82 -3.44 -0.93
N GLU A 306 -36.99 -3.99 -0.55
CA GLU A 306 -37.78 -4.89 -1.38
C GLU A 306 -38.59 -4.10 -2.44
N PRO A 307 -38.78 -4.61 -3.68
CA PRO A 307 -38.45 -5.97 -4.14
C PRO A 307 -37.03 -6.14 -4.73
N ASN A 308 -36.14 -5.15 -4.58
CA ASN A 308 -34.84 -5.13 -5.28
C ASN A 308 -33.96 -6.29 -4.89
N VAL A 309 -33.79 -6.47 -3.58
CA VAL A 309 -32.96 -7.55 -3.02
C VAL A 309 -33.42 -8.93 -3.46
N SER A 310 -34.71 -9.08 -3.81
CA SER A 310 -35.32 -10.32 -4.32
C SER A 310 -35.31 -10.46 -5.85
N THR A 311 -34.82 -9.45 -6.58
CA THR A 311 -34.75 -9.43 -8.04
C THR A 311 -33.57 -10.28 -8.53
N ASP A 312 -33.81 -11.15 -9.53
CA ASP A 312 -32.74 -11.94 -10.16
C ASP A 312 -31.65 -11.02 -10.72
N GLY A 313 -30.37 -11.28 -10.44
CA GLY A 313 -29.25 -10.46 -10.89
C GLY A 313 -28.81 -9.37 -9.91
N TYR A 314 -29.56 -9.11 -8.83
CA TYR A 314 -29.24 -8.02 -7.90
C TYR A 314 -27.93 -8.26 -7.14
N GLY A 315 -27.77 -9.46 -6.59
CA GLY A 315 -26.56 -9.85 -5.88
C GLY A 315 -25.35 -9.91 -6.80
N GLU A 316 -25.52 -10.41 -8.02
CA GLU A 316 -24.44 -10.46 -9.03
C GLU A 316 -23.98 -9.05 -9.42
N TYR A 317 -24.91 -8.12 -9.68
CA TYR A 317 -24.59 -6.74 -10.08
C TYR A 317 -23.76 -6.01 -9.02
N PHE A 318 -24.20 -6.02 -7.74
CA PHE A 318 -23.44 -5.35 -6.68
C PHE A 318 -22.14 -6.09 -6.33
N THR A 319 -22.11 -7.41 -6.49
CA THR A 319 -20.87 -8.19 -6.37
C THR A 319 -19.85 -7.76 -7.42
N GLU A 320 -20.27 -7.58 -8.66
CA GLU A 320 -19.44 -7.06 -9.75
C GLU A 320 -19.00 -5.62 -9.48
N LEU A 321 -19.92 -4.76 -9.02
CA LEU A 321 -19.62 -3.37 -8.65
C LEU A 321 -18.54 -3.30 -7.57
N MET A 322 -18.62 -4.15 -6.54
CA MET A 322 -17.60 -4.26 -5.49
C MET A 322 -16.28 -4.85 -6.01
N LYS A 323 -16.30 -5.75 -7.00
CA LYS A 323 -15.09 -6.33 -7.60
C LYS A 323 -14.36 -5.36 -8.52
N LYS A 324 -15.12 -4.58 -9.30
CA LYS A 324 -14.61 -3.56 -10.22
C LYS A 324 -14.04 -2.35 -9.49
N ASN A 325 -14.72 -1.91 -8.43
CA ASN A 325 -14.38 -0.68 -7.71
C ASN A 325 -13.66 -0.91 -6.39
N GLY A 326 -13.68 -2.13 -5.86
CA GLY A 326 -12.94 -2.46 -4.66
C GLY A 326 -11.45 -2.52 -4.99
N ASN A 327 -10.62 -2.14 -4.03
CA ASN A 327 -9.18 -2.41 -4.07
C ASN A 327 -8.89 -3.91 -3.84
N ASN A 328 -9.60 -4.77 -4.57
CA ASN A 328 -9.37 -6.21 -4.74
C ASN A 328 -8.26 -6.45 -5.74
N SER A 329 -7.18 -5.73 -5.51
CA SER A 329 -5.91 -6.05 -6.11
C SER A 329 -5.35 -7.28 -5.40
N SER A 330 -5.89 -8.45 -5.76
CA SER A 330 -5.28 -9.75 -5.50
C SER A 330 -3.81 -9.80 -5.95
N GLY A 331 -3.36 -8.86 -6.80
CA GLY A 331 -1.96 -8.64 -7.20
C GLY A 331 -1.29 -7.28 -6.86
N LEU A 332 -1.99 -6.26 -6.32
CA LEU A 332 -1.35 -4.97 -5.90
C LEU A 332 -1.07 -4.89 -4.40
N ASN A 333 -1.60 -5.80 -3.58
CA ASN A 333 -1.19 -5.91 -2.18
C ASN A 333 0.14 -6.65 -2.10
N GLN A 334 1.20 -6.05 -2.66
CA GLN A 334 2.55 -6.43 -2.28
C GLN A 334 2.61 -6.34 -0.76
N THR A 335 2.81 -7.49 -0.11
CA THR A 335 3.04 -7.48 1.33
C THR A 335 4.23 -6.57 1.60
N ILE A 336 4.26 -5.94 2.77
CA ILE A 336 5.43 -5.14 3.16
C ILE A 336 6.72 -5.97 3.08
N ASP A 337 6.64 -7.30 3.26
CA ASP A 337 7.76 -8.22 3.01
C ASP A 337 8.21 -8.21 1.54
N GLN A 338 7.29 -8.26 0.58
CA GLN A 338 7.62 -8.18 -0.84
C GLN A 338 8.22 -6.82 -1.20
N LEU A 339 7.62 -5.73 -0.71
CA LEU A 339 8.15 -4.37 -0.89
C LEU A 339 9.53 -4.23 -0.25
N TYR A 340 9.77 -4.87 0.89
CA TYR A 340 11.10 -4.90 1.48
C TYR A 340 12.12 -5.55 0.54
N TRP A 341 11.81 -6.70 -0.06
CA TRP A 341 12.70 -7.38 -1.02
C TRP A 341 12.91 -6.60 -2.33
N GLU A 342 11.85 -6.01 -2.86
CA GLU A 342 11.90 -5.29 -4.12
C GLU A 342 12.53 -3.89 -3.96
N PHE A 343 12.41 -3.29 -2.77
CA PHE A 343 12.70 -1.88 -2.54
C PHE A 343 13.38 -1.59 -1.20
N GLY A 344 12.84 -2.07 -0.08
CA GLY A 344 13.32 -1.74 1.27
C GLY A 344 14.75 -2.18 1.61
N GLU A 345 15.25 -3.30 1.07
CA GLU A 345 16.63 -3.78 1.27
C GLU A 345 17.66 -2.77 0.72
N LEU A 346 17.31 -2.06 -0.36
CA LEU A 346 18.18 -1.03 -0.91
C LEU A 346 18.36 0.16 0.04
N ASN A 347 17.37 0.42 0.90
CA ASN A 347 17.45 1.47 1.90
C ASN A 347 18.48 1.16 2.99
N GLU A 348 18.81 -0.13 3.20
CA GLU A 348 19.86 -0.56 4.13
C GLU A 348 21.29 -0.33 3.60
N LEU A 349 21.43 0.04 2.32
CA LEU A 349 22.71 0.29 1.68
C LEU A 349 23.20 1.71 1.98
N PHE A 350 23.70 1.93 3.20
CA PHE A 350 24.31 3.19 3.61
C PHE A 350 25.54 3.52 2.77
N ASN A 351 25.55 4.72 2.18
CA ASN A 351 26.67 5.24 1.41
C ASN A 351 27.88 5.49 2.33
N ASN A 352 28.67 4.45 2.55
CA ASN A 352 29.82 4.50 3.43
C ASN A 352 31.08 4.86 2.65
N THR A 353 31.92 5.73 3.24
CA THR A 353 33.27 5.96 2.74
C THR A 353 34.06 4.66 2.79
N HIS A 354 34.10 3.92 1.68
CA HIS A 354 34.91 2.71 1.57
C HIS A 354 36.23 3.05 0.88
N LEU A 355 37.34 2.60 1.48
CA LEU A 355 38.60 2.57 0.75
C LEU A 355 38.47 1.48 -0.30
N SER A 356 38.50 1.85 -1.58
CA SER A 356 38.50 0.84 -2.66
C SER A 356 39.63 -0.17 -2.42
N PRO A 357 39.45 -1.45 -2.81
CA PRO A 357 40.47 -2.50 -2.63
C PRO A 357 41.85 -2.08 -3.14
N PHE A 358 41.89 -1.27 -4.20
CA PHE A 358 43.13 -0.71 -4.74
C PHE A 358 43.84 0.25 -3.77
N HIS A 359 43.09 1.13 -3.10
CA HIS A 359 43.65 2.03 -2.08
C HIS A 359 44.16 1.25 -0.86
N LEU A 360 43.44 0.21 -0.43
CA LEU A 360 43.91 -0.68 0.64
C LEU A 360 45.21 -1.39 0.25
N LEU A 361 45.33 -1.86 -1.00
CA LEU A 361 46.56 -2.46 -1.52
C LEU A 361 47.72 -1.45 -1.54
N ILE A 362 47.48 -0.21 -1.94
CA ILE A 362 48.49 0.86 -1.90
C ILE A 362 48.93 1.12 -0.45
N ILE A 363 47.99 1.26 0.48
CA ILE A 363 48.28 1.48 1.90
C ILE A 363 49.10 0.32 2.46
N LEU A 364 48.70 -0.93 2.17
CA LEU A 364 49.40 -2.13 2.62
C LEU A 364 50.80 -2.23 2.00
N PHE A 365 50.95 -1.87 0.73
CA PHE A 365 52.25 -1.84 0.05
C PHE A 365 53.19 -0.80 0.66
N ILE A 366 52.70 0.43 0.87
CA ILE A 366 53.46 1.51 1.53
C ILE A 366 53.83 1.09 2.95
N TYR A 367 52.88 0.55 3.71
CA TYR A 367 53.10 0.04 5.06
C TYR A 367 54.21 -1.02 5.10
N THR A 368 54.16 -1.99 4.19
CA THR A 368 55.18 -3.05 4.09
C THR A 368 56.54 -2.48 3.71
N LEU A 369 56.59 -1.54 2.76
CA LEU A 369 57.83 -0.88 2.35
C LEU A 369 58.45 -0.08 3.52
N LEU A 370 57.61 0.62 4.29
CA LEU A 370 58.02 1.38 5.47
C LEU A 370 58.53 0.48 6.60
N ILE A 371 57.86 -0.64 6.91
CA ILE A 371 58.29 -1.54 7.99
C ILE A 371 59.48 -2.42 7.58
N VAL A 372 59.41 -3.07 6.41
CA VAL A 372 60.44 -4.03 5.99
C VAL A 372 61.68 -3.31 5.48
N GLY A 373 61.51 -2.26 4.66
CA GLY A 373 62.61 -1.51 4.08
C GLY A 373 63.03 -0.32 4.93
N GLY A 374 62.10 0.61 5.16
CA GLY A 374 62.37 1.90 5.80
C GLY A 374 62.89 1.77 7.24
N LEU A 375 62.16 1.07 8.09
CA LEU A 375 62.49 0.88 9.50
C LEU A 375 63.79 0.07 9.65
N TYR A 376 63.96 -1.00 8.86
CA TYR A 376 65.21 -1.77 8.86
C TYR A 376 66.42 -0.92 8.49
N TYR A 377 66.32 -0.14 7.40
CA TYR A 377 67.42 0.72 6.95
C TYR A 377 67.74 1.81 7.98
N PHE A 378 66.71 2.43 8.56
CA PHE A 378 66.86 3.43 9.62
C PHE A 378 67.53 2.85 10.86
N LEU A 379 67.02 1.73 11.40
CA LEU A 379 67.59 1.05 12.57
C LEU A 379 69.00 0.50 12.30
N LYS A 380 69.29 0.09 11.07
CA LYS A 380 70.64 -0.32 10.63
C LYS A 380 71.62 0.86 10.63
N ARG A 381 71.19 2.06 10.23
CA ARG A 381 72.04 3.26 10.19
C ARG A 381 72.42 3.77 11.58
N ILE A 382 71.53 3.60 12.57
CA ILE A 382 71.78 3.98 13.98
C ILE A 382 72.33 2.83 14.84
N ASP A 383 72.55 1.65 14.25
CA ASP A 383 73.02 0.42 14.92
C ASP A 383 72.18 -0.02 16.13
N LYS A 384 70.85 0.14 16.01
CA LYS A 384 69.85 -0.21 17.05
C LYS A 384 68.79 -1.18 16.52
N ARG A 385 69.21 -2.20 15.79
CA ARG A 385 68.29 -3.17 15.14
C ARG A 385 67.47 -3.95 16.14
N GLU A 386 67.96 -4.10 17.36
CA GLU A 386 67.23 -4.68 18.48
C GLU A 386 65.93 -3.93 18.77
N TYR A 387 65.79 -2.63 18.51
CA TYR A 387 64.51 -1.93 18.75
C TYR A 387 63.38 -2.36 17.82
N ALA A 388 63.66 -3.12 16.75
CA ALA A 388 62.64 -3.64 15.85
C ALA A 388 61.59 -4.51 16.58
N TRP A 389 61.97 -5.23 17.65
CA TRP A 389 61.05 -6.16 18.34
C TRP A 389 59.87 -5.45 19.01
N TRP A 390 60.02 -4.18 19.43
CA TRP A 390 58.91 -3.40 20.01
C TRP A 390 58.35 -2.37 19.02
N LEU A 391 59.19 -1.78 18.17
CA LEU A 391 58.76 -0.79 17.18
C LEU A 391 57.76 -1.36 16.16
N ILE A 392 58.00 -2.59 15.69
CA ILE A 392 57.11 -3.23 14.71
C ILE A 392 55.70 -3.44 15.31
N PRO A 393 55.55 -4.08 16.50
CA PRO A 393 54.25 -4.15 17.17
C PRO A 393 53.60 -2.79 17.44
N THR A 394 54.36 -1.79 17.88
CA THR A 394 53.81 -0.45 18.17
C THR A 394 53.29 0.24 16.91
N ILE A 395 54.07 0.24 15.82
CA ILE A 395 53.65 0.84 14.54
C ILE A 395 52.44 0.09 13.98
N SER A 396 52.42 -1.24 14.08
CA SER A 396 51.27 -2.06 13.70
C SER A 396 50.02 -1.64 14.48
N LEU A 397 50.11 -1.53 15.81
CA LEU A 397 49.00 -1.12 16.67
C LEU A 397 48.50 0.29 16.33
N VAL A 398 49.41 1.25 16.16
CA VAL A 398 49.06 2.63 15.79
C VAL A 398 48.41 2.69 14.41
N THR A 399 48.93 1.94 13.44
CA THR A 399 48.38 1.87 12.08
C THR A 399 46.99 1.24 12.11
N SER A 400 46.80 0.16 12.87
CA SER A 400 45.48 -0.48 13.05
C SER A 400 44.47 0.46 13.69
N ILE A 401 44.87 1.21 14.72
CA ILE A 401 44.01 2.24 15.34
C ILE A 401 43.67 3.34 14.33
N ALA A 402 44.66 3.82 13.56
CA ALA A 402 44.44 4.86 12.56
C ALA A 402 43.49 4.37 11.43
N LEU A 403 43.65 3.14 10.96
CA LEU A 403 42.77 2.53 9.97
C LEU A 403 41.36 2.34 10.52
N PHE A 404 41.23 1.89 11.77
CA PHE A 404 39.94 1.76 12.45
C PHE A 404 39.23 3.12 12.57
N LEU A 405 39.94 4.16 13.03
CA LEU A 405 39.37 5.50 13.16
C LEU A 405 39.01 6.11 11.81
N TYR A 406 39.83 5.86 10.77
CA TYR A 406 39.56 6.36 9.42
C TYR A 406 38.37 5.64 8.77
N GLY A 407 38.33 4.31 8.82
CA GLY A 407 37.25 3.50 8.26
C GLY A 407 35.93 3.64 9.04
N GLY A 408 36.01 3.90 10.35
CA GLY A 408 34.85 4.14 11.21
C GLY A 408 34.44 5.61 11.31
N LYS A 409 35.15 6.56 10.68
CA LYS A 409 34.96 8.00 10.93
C LYS A 409 33.49 8.44 10.80
N ASP A 410 32.77 7.88 9.83
CA ASP A 410 31.38 8.23 9.52
C ASP A 410 30.38 7.51 10.43
N ARG A 411 30.77 6.38 11.03
CA ARG A 411 29.92 5.52 11.88
C ARG A 411 30.17 5.68 13.39
N LEU A 412 31.20 6.44 13.77
CA LEU A 412 31.66 6.57 15.17
C LEU A 412 30.97 7.71 15.93
N THR A 413 30.48 8.73 15.23
CA THR A 413 29.93 9.95 15.87
C THR A 413 28.42 9.91 15.97
N ASN A 414 27.73 9.76 14.83
CA ASN A 414 26.29 9.87 14.73
C ASN A 414 25.70 8.60 14.10
N PRO A 415 24.49 8.18 14.49
CA PRO A 415 23.77 7.16 13.75
C PRO A 415 23.48 7.68 12.32
N LEU A 416 23.46 6.75 11.37
CA LEU A 416 23.08 7.06 9.99
C LEU A 416 21.61 6.67 9.80
N GLN A 417 20.86 7.45 9.04
CA GLN A 417 19.48 7.18 8.68
C GLN A 417 19.30 7.38 7.18
N ASN A 418 18.74 6.37 6.53
CA ASN A 418 18.37 6.39 5.12
C ASN A 418 16.85 6.35 5.03
N GLU A 419 16.32 7.18 4.14
CA GLU A 419 14.91 7.34 3.86
C GLU A 419 14.65 7.16 2.37
N LEU A 420 13.66 6.34 2.05
CA LEU A 420 13.36 5.99 0.67
C LEU A 420 11.85 5.89 0.49
N GLY A 421 11.30 6.61 -0.49
CA GLY A 421 9.86 6.64 -0.72
C GLY A 421 9.45 6.78 -2.17
N PHE A 422 8.24 6.33 -2.50
CA PHE A 422 7.57 6.67 -3.75
C PHE A 422 6.11 6.99 -3.47
N PHE A 423 5.63 8.09 -4.03
CA PHE A 423 4.34 8.69 -3.72
C PHE A 423 3.59 9.09 -5.00
N LEU A 424 2.30 8.81 -5.04
CA LEU A 424 1.34 9.31 -6.01
C LEU A 424 0.62 10.52 -5.42
N TYR A 425 0.56 11.61 -6.17
CA TYR A 425 -0.26 12.77 -5.86
C TYR A 425 -1.67 12.57 -6.41
N GLU A 426 -2.68 12.67 -5.53
CA GLU A 426 -4.10 12.59 -5.86
C GLU A 426 -4.92 13.32 -4.78
N ASP A 427 -5.89 14.16 -5.19
CA ASP A 427 -6.78 14.92 -4.30
C ASP A 427 -6.07 15.67 -3.14
N ASP A 428 -5.04 16.48 -3.45
CA ASP A 428 -4.26 17.24 -2.47
C ASP A 428 -3.55 16.36 -1.40
N GLN A 429 -3.24 15.11 -1.78
CA GLN A 429 -2.54 14.16 -0.92
C GLN A 429 -1.45 13.39 -1.69
N LEU A 430 -0.32 13.17 -1.02
CA LEU A 430 0.70 12.21 -1.42
C LEU A 430 0.41 10.87 -0.75
N ASN A 431 0.26 9.83 -1.56
CA ASN A 431 -0.07 8.47 -1.13
C ASN A 431 0.99 7.49 -1.64
N GLY A 432 1.57 6.67 -0.77
CA GLY A 432 2.56 5.70 -1.25
C GLY A 432 3.20 4.85 -0.17
N TYR A 433 4.45 4.44 -0.42
CA TYR A 433 5.22 3.62 0.49
C TYR A 433 6.52 4.31 0.88
N TYR A 434 6.88 4.16 2.14
CA TYR A 434 8.06 4.78 2.73
C TYR A 434 8.82 3.80 3.60
N PHE A 435 10.15 3.83 3.49
CA PHE A 435 11.07 3.00 4.25
C PHE A 435 12.10 3.88 4.94
N VAL A 436 12.35 3.55 6.21
CA VAL A 436 13.35 4.21 7.05
C VAL A 436 14.27 3.14 7.63
N SER A 437 15.55 3.26 7.34
CA SER A 437 16.58 2.35 7.84
C SER A 437 17.60 3.16 8.60
N PHE A 438 17.98 2.72 9.81
CA PHE A 438 19.06 3.35 10.55
C PHE A 438 20.19 2.38 10.87
N GLN A 439 21.42 2.89 10.87
CA GLN A 439 22.60 2.20 11.36
C GLN A 439 23.06 2.81 12.69
N SER A 440 23.11 1.98 13.72
CA SER A 440 23.48 2.39 15.08
C SER A 440 24.96 2.81 15.19
N ASN A 441 25.22 3.89 15.92
CA ASN A 441 26.59 4.35 16.27
C ASN A 441 27.04 3.94 17.69
N SER A 442 26.10 3.47 18.51
CA SER A 442 26.29 2.97 19.88
C SER A 442 25.37 1.79 20.15
N SER A 443 25.69 0.96 21.15
CA SER A 443 24.71 0.00 21.67
C SER A 443 23.68 0.69 22.56
N GLY A 444 22.48 0.11 22.66
CA GLY A 444 21.41 0.57 23.56
C GLY A 444 20.11 0.81 22.81
N ASP A 445 19.25 1.63 23.41
CA ASP A 445 17.93 1.93 22.87
C ASP A 445 17.97 3.03 21.80
N TYR A 446 17.14 2.85 20.79
CA TYR A 446 16.89 3.84 19.73
C TYR A 446 15.39 4.06 19.65
N VAL A 447 14.98 5.33 19.64
CA VAL A 447 13.58 5.72 19.50
C VAL A 447 13.45 6.54 18.23
N LEU A 448 12.68 6.03 17.29
CA LEU A 448 12.26 6.78 16.11
C LEU A 448 10.86 7.34 16.38
N GLN A 449 10.65 8.59 16.00
CA GLN A 449 9.39 9.30 16.13
C GLN A 449 8.88 9.67 14.75
N ALA A 450 7.63 9.36 14.47
CA ALA A 450 6.95 9.71 13.23
C ALA A 450 5.57 10.28 13.54
N ASP A 451 5.04 11.12 12.67
CA ASP A 451 3.65 11.55 12.72
C ASP A 451 2.74 10.33 12.52
N LYS A 452 1.78 10.15 13.43
CA LYS A 452 0.89 8.97 13.41
C LYS A 452 -0.01 8.99 12.18
N GLU A 453 -0.40 10.14 11.65
CA GLU A 453 -1.32 10.25 10.52
C GLU A 453 -0.54 10.08 9.22
N GLU A 454 0.68 10.61 9.14
CA GLU A 454 1.51 10.48 7.94
C GLU A 454 2.14 9.10 7.77
N PHE A 455 2.66 8.48 8.83
CA PHE A 455 3.45 7.24 8.69
C PHE A 455 3.36 6.33 9.91
N ARG A 456 2.81 5.13 9.69
CA ARG A 456 2.70 4.07 10.71
C ARG A 456 3.52 2.85 10.29
N PRO A 457 4.86 2.90 10.43
CA PRO A 457 5.73 1.84 9.94
C PRO A 457 5.61 0.56 10.74
N ILE A 458 5.88 -0.56 10.09
CA ILE A 458 6.14 -1.85 10.74
C ILE A 458 7.63 -2.21 10.66
N PRO A 459 8.18 -2.98 11.62
CA PRO A 459 9.56 -3.47 11.52
C PRO A 459 9.71 -4.39 10.31
N THR A 460 10.79 -4.19 9.56
CA THR A 460 11.16 -4.99 8.40
C THR A 460 12.56 -5.57 8.58
N SER A 461 12.77 -6.78 8.04
CA SER A 461 14.06 -7.45 8.06
C SER A 461 14.11 -8.58 7.03
N GLU A 462 15.32 -8.99 6.68
CA GLU A 462 15.56 -10.06 5.71
C GLU A 462 15.03 -11.43 6.20
N TYR A 463 14.22 -12.08 5.35
CA TYR A 463 13.42 -13.29 5.63
C TYR A 463 14.23 -14.54 6.07
N TYR A 464 15.55 -14.58 5.87
CA TYR A 464 16.34 -15.83 5.99
C TYR A 464 16.84 -16.21 7.39
N LEU A 465 16.55 -15.42 8.44
CA LEU A 465 17.04 -15.72 9.80
C LEU A 465 16.06 -16.60 10.59
N THR A 466 15.76 -17.80 10.09
CA THR A 466 14.85 -18.79 10.73
C THR A 466 15.34 -19.36 12.07
N THR A 467 16.44 -18.85 12.64
CA THR A 467 17.04 -19.32 13.89
C THR A 467 17.28 -18.24 14.93
N ILE A 468 16.97 -16.98 14.63
CA ILE A 468 17.15 -15.84 15.55
C ILE A 468 15.76 -15.37 15.99
N GLN A 469 15.56 -15.11 17.29
CA GLN A 469 14.32 -14.46 17.72
C GLN A 469 14.19 -13.13 16.97
N PRO A 470 13.03 -12.84 16.36
CA PRO A 470 12.82 -11.58 15.64
C PRO A 470 13.08 -10.41 16.60
N TYR A 471 13.72 -9.34 16.10
CA TYR A 471 13.87 -8.12 16.89
C TYR A 471 12.50 -7.55 17.17
N THR A 472 12.19 -7.28 18.44
CA THR A 472 10.93 -6.65 18.83
C THR A 472 11.08 -5.13 18.81
N SER A 473 10.26 -4.45 18.02
CA SER A 473 10.05 -3.00 18.18
C SER A 473 8.83 -2.74 19.06
N TYR A 474 8.89 -1.69 19.88
CA TYR A 474 7.83 -1.30 20.82
C TYR A 474 7.22 0.03 20.39
N TYR A 475 5.92 0.03 20.16
CA TYR A 475 5.12 1.17 19.72
C TYR A 475 4.40 1.77 20.91
N SER A 476 4.63 3.06 21.16
CA SER A 476 3.84 3.85 22.08
C SER A 476 3.26 5.04 21.33
N GLU A 477 1.93 5.14 21.31
CA GLU A 477 1.21 6.21 20.64
C GLU A 477 1.06 7.41 21.59
N GLY A 478 1.48 8.58 21.11
CA GLY A 478 1.16 9.88 21.68
C GLY A 478 -0.12 10.43 21.06
N TYR A 479 -0.37 11.73 21.24
CA TYR A 479 -1.55 12.37 20.66
C TYR A 479 -1.44 12.47 19.14
N ASP A 480 -0.32 12.96 18.60
CA ASP A 480 -0.07 13.12 17.15
C ASP A 480 1.10 12.27 16.63
N GLU A 481 1.90 11.70 17.53
CA GLU A 481 3.16 11.04 17.19
C GLU A 481 3.15 9.59 17.62
N THR A 482 3.82 8.73 16.85
CA THR A 482 4.11 7.35 17.24
C THR A 482 5.59 7.20 17.51
N ASN A 483 5.94 6.76 18.72
CA ASN A 483 7.32 6.43 19.08
C ASN A 483 7.56 4.93 18.89
N ILE A 484 8.52 4.59 18.02
CA ILE A 484 8.99 3.24 17.76
C ILE A 484 10.33 3.03 18.46
N THR A 485 10.32 2.25 19.52
CA THR A 485 11.51 1.92 20.31
C THR A 485 12.10 0.59 19.89
N PHE A 486 13.36 0.60 19.48
CA PHE A 486 14.21 -0.58 19.37
C PHE A 486 15.08 -0.69 20.61
N THR A 487 14.94 -1.77 21.38
CA THR A 487 15.76 -2.02 22.58
C THR A 487 17.01 -2.83 22.26
N ASP A 488 18.03 -2.66 23.09
CA ASP A 488 19.26 -3.49 23.06
C ASP A 488 19.91 -3.59 21.65
N VAL A 489 19.84 -2.52 20.85
CA VAL A 489 20.44 -2.49 19.52
C VAL A 489 21.95 -2.63 19.67
N GLN A 490 22.56 -3.54 18.90
CA GLN A 490 24.01 -3.74 18.95
C GLN A 490 24.76 -2.65 18.18
N TYR A 491 26.07 -2.57 18.39
CA TYR A 491 26.93 -1.62 17.70
C TYR A 491 26.95 -1.87 16.18
N TRP A 492 26.83 -0.83 15.35
CA TRP A 492 26.83 -0.91 13.88
C TRP A 492 25.81 -1.88 13.28
N SER A 493 24.65 -1.98 13.93
CA SER A 493 23.54 -2.81 13.46
C SER A 493 22.53 -1.96 12.69
N VAL A 494 21.93 -2.57 11.68
CA VAL A 494 20.85 -1.95 10.89
C VAL A 494 19.51 -2.37 11.47
N ARG A 495 18.57 -1.43 11.50
CA ARG A 495 17.15 -1.67 11.76
C ARG A 495 16.35 -0.91 10.73
N SER A 496 15.28 -1.53 10.25
CA SER A 496 14.46 -0.99 9.18
C SER A 496 12.99 -0.99 9.58
N LEU A 497 12.31 0.03 9.09
CA LEU A 497 10.90 0.31 9.23
C LEU A 497 10.35 0.55 7.83
N GLY A 498 9.18 0.02 7.53
CA GLY A 498 8.54 0.19 6.23
C GLY A 498 7.03 0.15 6.36
N GLY A 499 6.33 0.87 5.49
CA GLY A 499 4.88 0.94 5.54
C GLY A 499 4.29 1.83 4.47
N LYS A 500 2.95 1.88 4.45
CA LYS A 500 2.24 2.92 3.72
C LYS A 500 2.48 4.28 4.40
N ALA A 501 2.58 5.32 3.58
CA ALA A 501 2.77 6.68 4.03
C ALA A 501 1.85 7.63 3.25
N TYR A 502 1.42 8.66 3.96
CA TYR A 502 0.42 9.64 3.54
C TYR A 502 0.93 11.03 3.90
N LYS A 503 0.67 12.02 3.05
CA LYS A 503 0.95 13.42 3.40
C LYS A 503 -0.02 14.35 2.71
N SER A 504 -0.79 15.10 3.48
CA SER A 504 -1.63 16.17 2.93
C SER A 504 -0.74 17.29 2.41
N ILE A 505 -1.03 17.77 1.20
CA ILE A 505 -0.23 18.76 0.51
C ILE A 505 -1.13 19.65 -0.34
N ASP A 506 -1.07 20.96 -0.13
CA ASP A 506 -1.95 21.95 -0.76
C ASP A 506 -1.38 22.55 -2.06
N GLN A 507 -0.19 22.09 -2.46
CA GLN A 507 0.55 22.61 -3.61
C GLN A 507 1.24 21.48 -4.37
N SER A 508 1.05 21.45 -5.68
CA SER A 508 1.61 20.44 -6.59
C SER A 508 2.29 21.08 -7.80
N PHE A 509 2.61 20.31 -8.85
CA PHE A 509 3.01 20.92 -10.11
C PHE A 509 1.84 21.63 -10.78
N ILE A 510 2.04 22.89 -11.17
CA ILE A 510 1.13 23.55 -12.11
C ILE A 510 1.70 23.36 -13.51
N SER A 511 0.94 22.70 -14.38
CA SER A 511 1.29 22.50 -15.78
C SER A 511 0.34 23.26 -16.71
N ASP A 512 0.91 24.03 -17.62
CA ASP A 512 0.21 24.63 -18.77
C ASP A 512 0.89 24.09 -20.02
N LEU A 513 0.44 22.90 -20.43
CA LEU A 513 1.03 22.12 -21.51
C LEU A 513 0.04 21.96 -22.65
N SER A 514 0.56 21.80 -23.86
CA SER A 514 -0.24 21.48 -25.04
C SER A 514 0.56 20.58 -25.98
N ILE A 515 -0.14 19.66 -26.64
CA ILE A 515 0.44 18.81 -27.68
C ILE A 515 -0.11 19.23 -29.03
N THR A 516 0.80 19.47 -29.98
CA THR A 516 0.46 19.60 -31.40
C THR A 516 1.22 18.54 -32.18
N ASN A 517 0.50 17.54 -32.69
CA ASN A 517 1.08 16.34 -33.31
C ASN A 517 2.11 15.68 -32.37
N HIS A 518 3.40 15.65 -32.73
CA HIS A 518 4.49 15.06 -31.95
C HIS A 518 5.24 16.07 -31.08
N ARG A 519 4.72 17.28 -30.85
CA ARG A 519 5.45 18.31 -30.10
C ARG A 519 4.68 18.73 -28.86
N LEU A 520 5.29 18.52 -27.70
CA LEU A 520 4.78 18.96 -26.41
C LEU A 520 5.45 20.29 -26.04
N THR A 521 4.64 21.33 -25.84
CA THR A 521 5.13 22.67 -25.50
C THR A 521 4.36 23.29 -24.35
N GLY A 522 5.01 24.12 -23.55
CA GLY A 522 4.36 24.85 -22.46
C GLY A 522 5.30 25.10 -21.28
N THR A 523 4.75 25.11 -20.07
CA THR A 523 5.49 25.35 -18.82
C THR A 523 5.04 24.43 -17.70
N ILE A 524 5.97 24.08 -16.82
CA ILE A 524 5.70 23.39 -15.55
C ILE A 524 6.29 24.24 -14.42
N THR A 525 5.49 24.57 -13.41
CA THR A 525 5.93 25.28 -12.20
C THR A 525 5.88 24.34 -11.01
N ASN A 526 6.97 24.27 -10.25
CA ASN A 526 7.03 23.50 -9.01
C ASN A 526 6.47 24.33 -7.85
N LEU A 527 5.28 23.99 -7.35
CA LEU A 527 4.77 24.57 -6.10
C LEU A 527 4.90 23.62 -4.91
N TYR A 528 5.43 22.41 -5.09
CA TYR A 528 5.72 21.54 -3.96
C TYR A 528 6.67 22.24 -2.97
N PRO A 529 6.61 21.91 -1.67
CA PRO A 529 7.53 22.38 -0.64
C PRO A 529 8.89 21.65 -0.70
N PHE A 530 9.26 21.12 -1.87
CA PHE A 530 10.44 20.29 -2.08
C PHE A 530 11.19 20.77 -3.33
N ASP A 531 12.52 20.71 -3.26
CA ASP A 531 13.37 20.85 -4.43
C ASP A 531 13.49 19.50 -5.15
N PHE A 532 13.43 19.50 -6.48
CA PHE A 532 13.62 18.29 -7.28
C PHE A 532 14.95 18.35 -8.03
N GLU A 533 15.80 17.35 -7.80
CA GLU A 533 17.08 17.22 -8.51
C GLU A 533 16.87 16.81 -9.97
N GLU A 534 15.85 16.00 -10.24
CA GLU A 534 15.53 15.49 -11.57
C GLU A 534 14.01 15.37 -11.74
N VAL A 535 13.46 16.07 -12.73
CA VAL A 535 12.07 15.97 -13.17
C VAL A 535 12.00 15.47 -14.61
N PHE A 536 11.01 14.64 -14.89
CA PHE A 536 10.73 14.11 -16.22
C PHE A 536 9.23 13.94 -16.46
N ILE A 537 8.87 13.96 -17.74
CA ILE A 537 7.55 13.52 -18.19
C ILE A 537 7.66 12.03 -18.53
N TRP A 538 6.78 11.22 -17.96
CA TRP A 538 6.73 9.78 -18.21
C TRP A 538 5.41 9.40 -18.86
N THR A 539 5.51 8.78 -20.04
CA THR A 539 4.38 8.31 -20.85
C THR A 539 4.73 6.98 -21.50
N GLY A 540 3.88 5.97 -21.35
CA GLY A 540 4.19 4.62 -21.81
C GLY A 540 5.56 4.15 -21.34
N SER A 541 6.41 3.68 -22.25
CA SER A 541 7.78 3.24 -21.94
C SER A 541 8.83 4.36 -21.96
N GLU A 542 8.45 5.57 -22.33
CA GLU A 542 9.37 6.68 -22.63
C GLU A 542 9.41 7.70 -21.50
N THR A 543 10.61 8.20 -21.21
CA THR A 543 10.83 9.28 -20.25
C THR A 543 11.54 10.45 -20.92
N TYR A 544 11.02 11.66 -20.69
CA TYR A 544 11.56 12.89 -21.25
C TYR A 544 12.11 13.76 -20.11
N PRO A 545 13.45 13.84 -19.94
CA PRO A 545 14.05 14.59 -18.84
C PRO A 545 13.89 16.10 -19.06
N LEU A 546 13.49 16.79 -17.99
CA LEU A 546 13.36 18.25 -17.94
C LEU A 546 14.54 18.88 -17.18
N GLY A 547 15.12 18.17 -16.21
CA GLY A 547 16.23 18.66 -15.37
C GLY A 547 15.79 18.90 -13.93
N SER A 548 16.59 19.65 -13.16
CA SER A 548 16.23 20.07 -11.80
C SER A 548 15.24 21.23 -11.82
N ILE A 549 14.37 21.30 -10.82
CA ILE A 549 13.47 22.44 -10.59
C ILE A 549 13.39 22.72 -9.09
N GLU A 550 13.78 23.92 -8.67
CA GLU A 550 13.69 24.36 -7.28
C GLU A 550 12.24 24.71 -6.90
N GLN A 551 11.94 24.79 -5.60
CA GLN A 551 10.64 25.25 -5.12
C GLN A 551 10.33 26.65 -5.65
N GLY A 552 9.17 26.79 -6.30
CA GLY A 552 8.68 28.03 -6.91
C GLY A 552 9.31 28.36 -8.26
N GLU A 553 10.19 27.51 -8.79
CA GLU A 553 10.77 27.67 -10.13
C GLU A 553 9.81 27.18 -11.22
N GLU A 554 9.91 27.77 -12.41
CA GLU A 554 9.18 27.38 -13.62
C GLU A 554 10.18 26.94 -14.69
N ILE A 555 9.88 25.82 -15.36
CA ILE A 555 10.64 25.32 -16.51
C ILE A 555 9.80 25.35 -17.78
N SER A 556 10.40 25.79 -18.88
CA SER A 556 9.78 25.72 -20.21
C SER A 556 9.97 24.34 -20.82
N VAL A 557 8.88 23.77 -21.34
CA VAL A 557 8.85 22.48 -22.02
C VAL A 557 8.77 22.71 -23.53
N ASP A 558 9.68 22.07 -24.26
CA ASP A 558 9.67 22.01 -25.73
C ASP A 558 10.32 20.68 -26.15
N LEU A 559 9.49 19.65 -26.30
CA LEU A 559 9.91 18.28 -26.51
C LEU A 559 9.30 17.71 -27.80
N GLU A 560 10.09 16.95 -28.55
CA GLU A 560 9.62 16.11 -29.65
C GLU A 560 9.34 14.71 -29.08
N LEU A 561 8.08 14.30 -29.16
CA LEU A 561 7.55 13.03 -28.66
C LEU A 561 7.66 11.95 -29.73
N ASN A 562 8.04 10.75 -29.33
CA ASN A 562 8.03 9.58 -30.21
C ASN A 562 6.59 9.18 -30.60
N GLU A 563 5.64 9.34 -29.68
CA GLU A 563 4.23 8.99 -29.85
C GLU A 563 3.33 10.22 -29.67
N ILE A 564 2.19 10.25 -30.37
CA ILE A 564 1.18 11.32 -30.25
C ILE A 564 0.33 11.11 -28.99
N TRP A 565 0.01 9.86 -28.70
CA TRP A 565 -0.87 9.47 -27.61
C TRP A 565 -0.05 9.30 -26.34
N LEU A 566 -0.41 10.06 -25.31
CA LEU A 566 0.20 9.91 -24.01
C LEU A 566 -0.59 8.91 -23.18
N THR A 567 0.09 8.00 -22.51
CA THR A 567 -0.54 6.88 -21.80
C THR A 567 0.11 6.68 -20.45
N ALA A 568 -0.54 5.87 -19.61
CA ALA A 568 0.00 5.49 -18.32
C ALA A 568 1.42 4.89 -18.46
N PRO A 569 2.36 5.28 -17.58
CA PRO A 569 3.68 4.68 -17.48
C PRO A 569 3.70 3.16 -17.41
N VAL A 570 4.57 2.53 -18.21
CA VAL A 570 4.89 1.11 -18.12
C VAL A 570 6.34 0.91 -17.65
N GLY A 571 6.49 0.22 -16.51
CA GLY A 571 7.79 -0.08 -15.90
C GLY A 571 8.34 -1.43 -16.35
N TYR A 572 9.66 -1.53 -16.53
CA TYR A 572 10.38 -2.78 -16.77
C TYR A 572 11.10 -3.26 -15.51
N TYR A 573 10.90 -4.52 -15.15
CA TYR A 573 11.67 -5.15 -14.07
C TYR A 573 13.05 -5.58 -14.58
N SER A 574 14.08 -4.82 -14.23
CA SER A 574 15.46 -5.23 -14.46
C SER A 574 16.03 -5.94 -13.23
N ASN A 575 16.29 -7.24 -13.35
CA ASN A 575 17.02 -8.02 -12.33
C ASN A 575 18.53 -7.68 -12.25
N TYR A 576 19.05 -6.83 -13.14
CA TYR A 576 20.47 -6.51 -13.17
C TYR A 576 20.82 -5.46 -12.11
N PHE A 577 21.29 -5.95 -10.96
CA PHE A 577 21.97 -5.14 -9.96
C PHE A 577 23.41 -4.90 -10.40
N ASN A 578 23.74 -3.69 -10.85
CA ASN A 578 25.12 -3.28 -11.06
C ASN A 578 25.60 -2.46 -9.86
N GLN A 579 26.54 -3.01 -9.07
CA GLN A 579 27.09 -2.33 -7.89
C GLN A 579 27.84 -1.02 -8.21
N ASP A 580 28.23 -0.81 -9.47
CA ASP A 580 29.02 0.36 -9.86
C ASP A 580 28.22 1.68 -9.80
N ASP A 581 26.87 1.64 -9.81
CA ASP A 581 26.00 2.83 -9.63
C ASP A 581 24.75 2.51 -8.79
N LEU A 582 24.89 2.62 -7.46
CA LEU A 582 23.84 2.34 -6.49
C LEU A 582 22.65 3.29 -6.60
N VAL A 583 22.89 4.58 -6.82
CA VAL A 583 21.83 5.60 -6.85
C VAL A 583 20.95 5.42 -8.08
N ASP A 584 21.56 5.23 -9.26
CA ASP A 584 20.82 4.92 -10.50
C ASP A 584 20.00 3.62 -10.37
N THR A 585 20.55 2.61 -9.71
CA THR A 585 19.82 1.36 -9.43
C THR A 585 18.62 1.60 -8.52
N ILE A 586 18.76 2.40 -7.46
CA ILE A 586 17.67 2.79 -6.57
C ILE A 586 16.58 3.55 -7.34
N LYS A 587 16.96 4.55 -8.14
CA LYS A 587 16.04 5.35 -8.97
C LYS A 587 15.23 4.46 -9.94
N LYS A 588 15.88 3.51 -10.61
CA LYS A 588 15.20 2.55 -11.50
C LYS A 588 14.21 1.64 -10.76
N ARG A 589 14.57 1.16 -9.55
CA ARG A 589 13.66 0.37 -8.72
C ARG A 589 12.48 1.20 -8.20
N LEU A 590 12.71 2.46 -7.83
CA LEU A 590 11.66 3.40 -7.45
C LEU A 590 10.65 3.55 -8.60
N MET A 591 11.12 3.88 -9.80
CA MET A 591 10.26 4.02 -10.98
C MET A 591 9.48 2.74 -11.28
N TYR A 592 10.13 1.57 -11.23
CA TYR A 592 9.43 0.30 -11.45
C TYR A 592 8.31 0.07 -10.42
N ASN A 593 8.57 0.23 -9.13
CA ASN A 593 7.54 0.01 -8.10
C ASN A 593 6.45 1.08 -8.14
N ALA A 594 6.80 2.33 -8.45
CA ALA A 594 5.88 3.44 -8.66
C ALA A 594 4.80 3.13 -9.70
N THR A 595 5.13 2.38 -10.76
CA THR A 595 4.12 2.01 -11.75
C THR A 595 2.99 1.14 -11.19
N ASN A 596 3.17 0.49 -10.03
CA ASN A 596 2.11 -0.26 -9.35
C ASN A 596 1.14 0.65 -8.57
N LEU A 597 1.50 1.91 -8.29
CA LEU A 597 0.59 2.89 -7.68
C LEU A 597 -0.26 3.62 -8.72
N ILE A 598 0.21 3.74 -9.96
CA ILE A 598 -0.48 4.49 -11.00
C ILE A 598 -1.75 3.72 -11.40
N HIS A 599 -2.90 4.28 -11.05
CA HIS A 599 -4.21 3.71 -11.38
C HIS A 599 -4.40 3.64 -12.91
N GLN A 600 -4.58 2.42 -13.44
CA GLN A 600 -4.74 2.21 -14.89
C GLN A 600 -6.04 2.83 -15.44
N SER A 601 -7.03 3.07 -14.58
CA SER A 601 -8.31 3.69 -14.94
C SER A 601 -8.14 5.09 -15.55
N TYR A 602 -7.03 5.77 -15.26
CA TYR A 602 -6.77 7.09 -15.81
C TYR A 602 -6.13 7.05 -17.21
N ASN A 603 -5.37 5.99 -17.54
CA ASN A 603 -4.50 5.93 -18.73
C ASN A 603 -3.79 7.27 -19.06
N GLN A 604 -3.31 7.96 -18.03
CA GLN A 604 -2.76 9.31 -18.12
C GLN A 604 -1.23 9.30 -18.02
N PRO A 605 -0.52 10.21 -18.72
CA PRO A 605 0.88 10.46 -18.46
C PRO A 605 1.07 11.09 -17.08
N VAL A 606 2.31 11.04 -16.59
CA VAL A 606 2.66 11.59 -15.27
C VAL A 606 3.87 12.51 -15.38
N ILE A 607 3.88 13.55 -14.54
CA ILE A 607 5.08 14.29 -14.17
C ILE A 607 5.72 13.54 -13.01
N VAL A 608 7.03 13.36 -13.05
CA VAL A 608 7.75 12.62 -12.02
C VAL A 608 8.96 13.40 -11.58
N GLY A 609 9.18 13.46 -10.26
CA GLY A 609 10.30 14.16 -9.66
C GLY A 609 11.03 13.33 -8.62
N PHE A 610 12.36 13.31 -8.67
CA PHE A 610 13.20 12.83 -7.56
C PHE A 610 13.57 14.00 -6.65
N THR A 611 13.23 13.89 -5.37
CA THR A 611 13.64 14.83 -4.33
C THR A 611 14.52 14.15 -3.29
N THR A 612 15.51 14.89 -2.78
CA THR A 612 16.33 14.48 -1.63
C THR A 612 15.83 15.11 -0.33
N ASP A 613 14.78 15.93 -0.39
CA ASP A 613 14.14 16.49 0.78
C ASP A 613 13.30 15.40 1.48
N PRO A 614 13.25 15.39 2.82
CA PRO A 614 12.44 14.43 3.55
C PRO A 614 10.95 14.72 3.31
N VAL A 615 10.28 13.80 2.61
CA VAL A 615 8.83 13.90 2.36
C VAL A 615 8.06 13.65 3.64
N ILE A 616 8.42 12.61 4.40
CA ILE A 616 7.81 12.26 5.69
C ILE A 616 8.80 12.55 6.80
N ASN A 617 8.36 13.20 7.88
CA ASN A 617 9.26 13.48 8.99
C ASN A 617 9.40 12.28 9.94
N VAL A 618 10.59 11.67 9.95
CA VAL A 618 10.95 10.63 10.92
C VAL A 618 12.24 11.01 11.63
N GLU A 619 12.19 11.24 12.93
CA GLU A 619 13.32 11.74 13.71
C GLU A 619 13.80 10.74 14.76
N MET A 620 15.09 10.79 15.07
CA MET A 620 15.67 10.00 16.15
C MET A 620 15.68 10.77 17.47
N VAL A 621 14.85 10.36 18.43
CA VAL A 621 14.69 11.09 19.69
C VAL A 621 15.98 11.07 20.51
N GLY A 622 16.52 12.26 20.81
CA GLY A 622 17.66 12.44 21.71
C GLY A 622 19.03 12.09 21.13
N LYS A 623 19.13 11.90 19.80
CA LYS A 623 20.39 11.66 19.09
C LYS A 623 20.45 12.56 17.85
N ASP A 624 21.64 13.05 17.50
CA ASP A 624 21.85 13.75 16.23
C ASP A 624 22.18 12.72 15.14
N GLU A 625 21.26 12.45 14.23
CA GLU A 625 21.45 11.56 13.09
C GLU A 625 22.04 12.26 11.86
N ARG A 626 22.67 11.49 10.98
CA ARG A 626 22.94 11.93 9.59
C ARG A 626 21.92 11.27 8.68
N LYS A 627 21.02 12.09 8.11
CA LYS A 627 19.99 11.63 7.20
C LYS A 627 20.44 11.69 5.75
N SER A 628 19.96 10.72 4.96
CA SER A 628 19.97 10.72 3.50
C SER A 628 18.57 10.31 3.06
N SER A 629 17.91 11.15 2.27
CA SER A 629 16.57 10.87 1.75
C SER A 629 16.59 10.84 0.24
N LEU A 630 15.76 9.97 -0.34
CA LEU A 630 15.46 9.96 -1.77
C LEU A 630 14.02 9.51 -1.96
N SER A 631 13.17 10.41 -2.44
CA SER A 631 11.77 10.11 -2.73
C SER A 631 11.42 10.38 -4.17
N LEU A 632 10.54 9.56 -4.72
CA LEU A 632 9.94 9.72 -6.05
C LEU A 632 8.51 10.22 -5.89
N LEU A 633 8.19 11.39 -6.44
CA LEU A 633 6.82 11.90 -6.50
C LEU A 633 6.29 11.75 -7.93
N ILE A 634 5.03 11.35 -8.05
CA ILE A 634 4.35 11.05 -9.31
C ILE A 634 3.05 11.84 -9.31
N GLU A 635 2.82 12.65 -10.34
CA GLU A 635 1.60 13.44 -10.49
C GLU A 635 1.00 13.17 -11.88
N PRO A 636 -0.16 12.50 -11.98
CA PRO A 636 -0.90 12.40 -13.22
C PRO A 636 -1.30 13.79 -13.72
N PHE A 637 -1.22 14.00 -15.03
CA PHE A 637 -1.67 15.25 -15.63
C PHE A 637 -2.45 14.99 -16.91
N THR A 638 -3.37 15.91 -17.21
CA THR A 638 -4.08 15.96 -18.47
C THR A 638 -3.47 17.04 -19.35
N VAL A 639 -3.46 16.81 -20.66
CA VAL A 639 -2.89 17.75 -21.62
C VAL A 639 -3.77 17.80 -22.87
N PRO A 640 -4.25 19.00 -23.26
CA PRO A 640 -4.98 19.18 -24.50
C PRO A 640 -4.16 18.69 -25.69
N LEU A 641 -4.75 17.76 -26.46
CA LEU A 641 -4.15 17.18 -27.65
C LEU A 641 -4.79 17.77 -28.90
N SER A 642 -3.96 18.29 -29.81
CA SER A 642 -4.37 18.70 -31.16
C SER A 642 -3.67 17.84 -32.20
N VAL A 643 -4.46 17.05 -32.93
CA VAL A 643 -3.98 16.19 -34.02
C VAL A 643 -4.54 16.71 -35.35
N SER A 644 -3.64 16.92 -36.32
CA SER A 644 -4.00 17.40 -37.67
C SER A 644 -3.79 16.35 -38.76
N GLU A 645 -3.17 15.24 -38.42
CA GLU A 645 -2.84 14.13 -39.33
C GLU A 645 -3.67 12.90 -38.98
N PRO A 646 -3.93 11.97 -39.93
CA PRO A 646 -4.50 10.66 -39.60
C PRO A 646 -3.64 9.94 -38.56
N PHE A 647 -4.28 9.30 -37.60
CA PHE A 647 -3.60 8.64 -36.48
C PHE A 647 -3.79 7.12 -36.52
N ALA A 648 -2.90 6.42 -35.82
CA ALA A 648 -3.03 5.00 -35.52
C ALA A 648 -2.76 4.78 -34.03
N ILE A 649 -3.72 4.16 -33.33
CA ILE A 649 -3.62 3.72 -31.95
C ILE A 649 -3.40 2.22 -31.98
N THR A 650 -2.29 1.74 -31.41
CA THR A 650 -1.97 0.31 -31.31
C THR A 650 -2.22 -0.19 -29.90
N GLU A 651 -2.05 -1.49 -29.68
CA GLU A 651 -2.15 -2.10 -28.34
C GLU A 651 -1.20 -1.46 -27.31
N ASP A 652 -0.09 -0.86 -27.76
CA ASP A 652 0.88 -0.17 -26.90
C ASP A 652 0.33 1.11 -26.27
N HIS A 653 -0.76 1.64 -26.82
CA HIS A 653 -1.44 2.83 -26.32
C HIS A 653 -2.67 2.51 -25.47
N MET A 654 -2.99 1.23 -25.29
CA MET A 654 -4.19 0.78 -24.60
C MET A 654 -3.84 0.20 -23.23
N THR A 655 -4.68 0.45 -22.24
CA THR A 655 -4.66 -0.35 -21.00
C THR A 655 -5.61 -1.53 -21.16
N ILE A 656 -5.33 -2.63 -20.46
CA ILE A 656 -6.13 -3.86 -20.54
C ILE A 656 -6.61 -4.28 -19.16
N GLU A 657 -7.91 -4.49 -19.04
CA GLU A 657 -8.57 -5.13 -17.90
C GLU A 657 -8.96 -6.56 -18.27
N ILE A 658 -8.83 -7.50 -17.33
CA ILE A 658 -9.11 -8.94 -17.53
C ILE A 658 -10.07 -9.41 -16.44
N LEU A 659 -11.22 -9.96 -16.83
CA LEU A 659 -12.26 -10.47 -15.93
C LEU A 659 -12.53 -11.95 -16.22
N GLU A 660 -12.66 -12.83 -15.21
CA GLU A 660 -13.02 -14.25 -15.39
C GLU A 660 -14.54 -14.46 -15.24
N GLU A 661 -15.18 -15.12 -16.22
CA GLU A 661 -16.62 -15.44 -16.23
C GLU A 661 -16.92 -16.65 -15.33
N GLY A 662 -17.68 -16.44 -14.25
CA GLY A 662 -18.24 -17.51 -13.41
C GLY A 662 -17.34 -18.06 -12.29
N ASN A 663 -16.15 -17.51 -12.07
CA ASN A 663 -15.31 -17.83 -10.92
C ASN A 663 -14.49 -16.60 -10.52
N SER A 664 -14.97 -15.84 -9.55
CA SER A 664 -14.42 -14.53 -9.22
C SER A 664 -13.37 -14.61 -8.12
N ILE A 665 -12.22 -15.23 -8.39
CA ILE A 665 -11.01 -15.01 -7.60
C ILE A 665 -9.77 -14.93 -8.50
N TYR A 666 -9.94 -14.88 -9.81
CA TYR A 666 -8.87 -14.50 -10.72
C TYR A 666 -9.22 -13.14 -11.33
N ASN A 667 -9.47 -12.15 -10.47
CA ASN A 667 -9.02 -10.77 -10.75
C ASN A 667 -7.49 -10.79 -10.66
N SER A 668 -6.89 -11.50 -11.60
CA SER A 668 -5.52 -11.27 -11.95
C SER A 668 -5.58 -10.05 -12.88
N TYR A 669 -5.52 -8.82 -12.35
CA TYR A 669 -4.20 -8.21 -12.40
C TYR A 669 -3.19 -9.29 -12.03
N LEU A 670 -2.75 -10.00 -13.08
CA LEU A 670 -1.75 -11.06 -13.07
C LEU A 670 -0.92 -10.98 -11.81
N ASP A 671 -0.85 -12.08 -11.06
CA ASP A 671 -0.09 -12.20 -9.83
C ASP A 671 1.29 -11.55 -10.04
N ASN A 672 1.37 -10.27 -9.66
CA ASN A 672 2.36 -9.31 -10.10
C ASN A 672 2.44 -9.10 -11.64
N ARG A 673 3.09 -8.01 -12.06
CA ARG A 673 3.75 -7.92 -13.39
C ARG A 673 4.76 -9.05 -13.69
N LYS A 674 4.82 -10.12 -12.87
CA LYS A 674 5.63 -11.32 -13.06
C LYS A 674 4.98 -12.24 -14.09
N ASP A 675 3.66 -12.32 -14.15
CA ASP A 675 2.96 -13.11 -15.17
C ASP A 675 2.60 -12.29 -16.42
N MET A 676 2.62 -10.95 -16.34
CA MET A 676 2.56 -10.06 -17.52
C MET A 676 3.93 -10.07 -18.16
N LEU A 677 4.04 -10.78 -19.28
CA LEU A 677 5.27 -10.81 -20.05
C LEU A 677 5.22 -9.72 -21.13
N ASN A 678 6.40 -9.26 -21.56
CA ASN A 678 6.55 -8.47 -22.78
C ASN A 678 5.67 -7.19 -22.81
N TRP A 679 5.76 -6.34 -21.76
CA TRP A 679 5.01 -5.08 -21.62
C TRP A 679 3.48 -5.24 -21.56
N GLY A 680 2.99 -6.31 -20.92
CA GLY A 680 1.55 -6.54 -20.77
C GLY A 680 0.89 -7.05 -22.05
N LYS A 681 1.65 -7.62 -22.98
CA LYS A 681 1.16 -8.20 -24.25
C LYS A 681 0.81 -9.69 -24.14
N GLU A 682 1.25 -10.32 -23.06
CA GLU A 682 1.19 -11.76 -22.83
C GLU A 682 0.84 -12.03 -21.36
N VAL A 683 0.04 -13.07 -21.11
CA VAL A 683 -0.54 -13.41 -19.81
C VAL A 683 -0.50 -14.92 -19.60
N ILE A 684 -0.18 -15.39 -18.39
CA ILE A 684 -0.40 -16.79 -18.02
C ILE A 684 -1.80 -16.92 -17.42
N LEU A 685 -2.71 -17.56 -18.18
CA LEU A 685 -4.09 -17.81 -17.73
C LEU A 685 -4.34 -19.29 -17.44
N THR A 686 -5.15 -19.57 -16.43
CA THR A 686 -5.71 -20.89 -16.18
C THR A 686 -6.81 -21.22 -17.21
N PRO A 687 -7.26 -22.48 -17.32
CA PRO A 687 -8.41 -22.80 -18.16
C PRO A 687 -9.68 -22.15 -17.62
N GLY A 688 -10.37 -21.35 -18.44
CA GLY A 688 -11.51 -20.55 -18.06
C GLY A 688 -12.06 -19.74 -19.23
N VAL A 689 -13.10 -18.95 -18.96
CA VAL A 689 -13.62 -17.94 -19.90
C VAL A 689 -13.32 -16.58 -19.31
N TYR A 690 -12.73 -15.70 -20.11
CA TYR A 690 -12.28 -14.38 -19.70
C TYR A 690 -12.85 -13.29 -20.60
N GLU A 691 -13.10 -12.12 -20.06
CA GLU A 691 -13.32 -10.89 -20.80
C GLU A 691 -12.05 -10.04 -20.75
N LEU A 692 -11.57 -9.60 -21.92
CA LEU A 692 -10.42 -8.72 -22.07
C LEU A 692 -10.95 -7.37 -22.55
N ILE A 693 -10.86 -6.35 -21.72
CA ILE A 693 -11.38 -5.01 -21.99
C ILE A 693 -10.18 -4.10 -22.26
N PHE A 694 -10.06 -3.63 -23.50
CA PHE A 694 -9.01 -2.68 -23.89
C PHE A 694 -9.56 -1.27 -23.84
N HIS A 695 -8.91 -0.37 -23.11
CA HIS A 695 -9.27 1.04 -23.03
C HIS A 695 -8.41 1.85 -23.98
N LEU A 696 -9.04 2.63 -24.85
CA LEU A 696 -8.35 3.60 -25.68
C LEU A 696 -7.78 4.75 -24.82
N PRO A 697 -6.77 5.50 -25.32
CA PRO A 697 -6.28 6.71 -24.66
C PRO A 697 -7.43 7.67 -24.37
N ALA A 698 -7.53 8.16 -23.12
CA ALA A 698 -8.63 9.02 -22.70
C ALA A 698 -8.77 10.29 -23.55
N GLN A 699 -7.65 10.78 -24.12
CA GLN A 699 -7.62 11.94 -25.01
C GLN A 699 -8.48 11.76 -26.27
N ILE A 700 -8.79 10.52 -26.67
CA ILE A 700 -9.66 10.28 -27.84
C ILE A 700 -11.09 10.78 -27.59
N ASN A 701 -11.55 10.72 -26.34
CA ASN A 701 -12.91 11.11 -25.95
C ASN A 701 -13.09 12.65 -25.90
N GLU A 702 -11.99 13.41 -25.94
CA GLU A 702 -12.01 14.88 -25.96
C GLU A 702 -12.08 15.45 -27.39
N MET A 703 -11.94 14.60 -28.41
CA MET A 703 -11.91 15.00 -29.81
C MET A 703 -13.07 14.36 -30.59
N ASP A 704 -13.59 15.09 -31.57
CA ASP A 704 -14.51 14.51 -32.55
C ASP A 704 -13.70 13.70 -33.56
N VAL A 705 -13.59 12.39 -33.32
CA VAL A 705 -12.80 11.47 -34.15
C VAL A 705 -13.70 10.59 -34.99
N VAL A 706 -13.28 10.35 -36.24
CA VAL A 706 -13.88 9.36 -37.13
C VAL A 706 -12.96 8.16 -37.19
N ILE A 707 -13.48 6.97 -36.89
CA ILE A 707 -12.70 5.72 -36.93
C ILE A 707 -12.78 5.12 -38.34
N ASP A 708 -11.65 5.12 -39.02
CA ASP A 708 -11.52 4.64 -40.40
C ASP A 708 -11.32 3.11 -40.47
N GLU A 709 -10.61 2.51 -39.51
CA GLU A 709 -10.24 1.09 -39.54
C GLU A 709 -10.04 0.52 -38.13
N LEU A 710 -10.57 -0.68 -37.87
CA LEU A 710 -10.23 -1.51 -36.69
C LEU A 710 -9.61 -2.83 -37.18
N ALA A 711 -8.29 -2.97 -37.02
CA ALA A 711 -7.56 -4.18 -37.35
C ALA A 711 -7.25 -5.00 -36.11
N ILE A 712 -7.61 -6.28 -36.11
CA ILE A 712 -7.35 -7.22 -35.02
C ILE A 712 -6.52 -8.39 -35.55
N GLN A 713 -5.37 -8.64 -34.93
CA GLN A 713 -4.48 -9.73 -35.31
C GLN A 713 -4.20 -10.64 -34.12
N LEU A 714 -4.60 -11.91 -34.23
CA LEU A 714 -4.31 -12.94 -33.23
C LEU A 714 -2.87 -13.45 -33.35
N GLN A 715 -2.11 -13.42 -32.25
CA GLN A 715 -0.73 -13.89 -32.21
C GLN A 715 -0.68 -15.38 -31.80
N GLN A 716 -0.55 -16.29 -32.79
CA GLN A 716 -0.45 -17.76 -32.65
C GLN A 716 -1.53 -18.46 -31.80
N MET A 717 -2.36 -19.27 -32.46
CA MET A 717 -3.44 -20.03 -31.81
C MET A 717 -2.91 -21.21 -30.98
N GLY A 718 -3.03 -21.10 -29.65
CA GLY A 718 -3.29 -22.25 -28.80
C GLY A 718 -4.67 -22.86 -29.11
N THR A 719 -5.30 -23.53 -28.15
CA THR A 719 -6.70 -24.00 -28.27
C THR A 719 -7.72 -22.92 -27.89
N GLU A 720 -7.28 -21.66 -27.82
CA GLU A 720 -8.03 -20.51 -27.37
C GLU A 720 -9.00 -20.03 -28.45
N LYS A 721 -10.21 -19.62 -28.04
CA LYS A 721 -11.17 -18.97 -28.93
C LYS A 721 -11.40 -17.53 -28.49
N TYR A 722 -11.40 -16.62 -29.45
CA TYR A 722 -11.63 -15.21 -29.23
C TYR A 722 -12.90 -14.76 -29.96
N ALA A 723 -13.71 -13.96 -29.27
CA ALA A 723 -14.84 -13.23 -29.83
C ALA A 723 -14.77 -11.76 -29.40
N ILE A 724 -15.34 -10.84 -30.16
CA ILE A 724 -15.39 -9.40 -29.87
C ILE A 724 -16.85 -8.97 -29.66
N LEU A 725 -17.09 -8.08 -28.70
CA LEU A 725 -18.42 -7.55 -28.41
C LEU A 725 -18.84 -6.51 -29.45
N ASN A 726 -19.95 -6.76 -30.14
CA ASN A 726 -20.61 -5.73 -30.94
C ASN A 726 -21.52 -4.89 -30.03
N THR A 727 -21.17 -3.61 -29.84
CA THR A 727 -21.79 -2.69 -28.87
C THR A 727 -23.23 -2.36 -29.24
N ASN A 728 -23.51 -2.26 -30.55
CA ASN A 728 -24.86 -2.01 -31.07
C ASN A 728 -25.85 -3.16 -30.78
N SER A 729 -25.38 -4.41 -30.81
CA SER A 729 -26.23 -5.59 -30.64
C SER A 729 -26.11 -6.26 -29.26
N GLY A 730 -25.10 -5.89 -28.47
CA GLY A 730 -24.79 -6.50 -27.18
C GLY A 730 -24.36 -7.97 -27.28
N LYS A 731 -23.84 -8.42 -28.44
CA LYS A 731 -23.50 -9.82 -28.69
C LYS A 731 -22.05 -9.98 -29.10
N PHE A 732 -21.43 -11.05 -28.58
CA PHE A 732 -20.09 -11.45 -28.98
C PHE A 732 -20.10 -12.12 -30.38
N VAL A 733 -19.21 -11.65 -31.25
CA VAL A 733 -18.97 -12.14 -32.60
C VAL A 733 -17.59 -12.82 -32.64
N SER A 734 -17.52 -14.07 -33.10
CA SER A 734 -16.25 -14.79 -33.23
C SER A 734 -15.28 -14.05 -34.17
N ILE A 735 -14.03 -13.87 -33.75
CA ILE A 735 -13.02 -13.17 -34.59
C ILE A 735 -12.77 -13.91 -35.90
N ASN A 736 -12.87 -15.25 -35.89
CA ASN A 736 -12.72 -16.06 -37.11
C ASN A 736 -13.84 -15.84 -38.13
N ASP A 737 -14.97 -15.27 -37.70
CA ASP A 737 -16.12 -14.98 -38.55
C ASP A 737 -16.07 -13.55 -39.12
N LEU A 738 -15.10 -12.72 -38.68
CA LEU A 738 -14.84 -11.40 -39.24
C LEU A 738 -14.14 -11.50 -40.61
N GLU A 739 -14.39 -10.55 -41.51
CA GLU A 739 -13.76 -10.54 -42.82
C GLU A 739 -12.22 -10.44 -42.73
N ASN A 740 -11.52 -10.96 -43.75
CA ASN A 740 -10.06 -10.83 -43.90
C ASN A 740 -9.19 -11.30 -42.72
N ASN A 741 -9.57 -12.36 -42.01
CA ASN A 741 -8.72 -12.97 -40.96
C ASN A 741 -8.50 -12.04 -39.74
N GLY A 742 -9.50 -11.23 -39.37
CA GLY A 742 -9.49 -10.35 -38.19
C GLY A 742 -9.39 -8.85 -38.49
N VAL A 743 -9.36 -8.43 -39.77
CA VAL A 743 -9.34 -7.00 -40.13
C VAL A 743 -10.74 -6.53 -40.51
N VAL A 744 -11.31 -5.63 -39.69
CA VAL A 744 -12.61 -4.99 -39.94
C VAL A 744 -12.36 -3.65 -40.65
N ASN A 745 -12.48 -3.67 -41.98
CA ASN A 745 -12.17 -2.52 -42.85
C ASN A 745 -13.33 -1.51 -42.99
N GLU A 746 -14.54 -1.82 -42.50
CA GLU A 746 -15.72 -0.93 -42.51
C GLU A 746 -16.58 -1.22 -41.25
N ASN A 747 -17.12 -0.19 -40.59
CA ASN A 747 -17.92 -0.23 -39.34
C ASN A 747 -17.17 -0.59 -38.04
N GLY A 748 -15.86 -0.34 -37.92
CA GLY A 748 -15.10 -0.60 -36.67
C GLY A 748 -15.70 0.06 -35.41
N GLU A 749 -16.41 1.18 -35.58
CA GLU A 749 -17.16 1.88 -34.52
C GLU A 749 -18.19 0.98 -33.81
N GLU A 750 -18.73 -0.05 -34.46
CA GLU A 750 -19.72 -0.96 -33.83
C GLU A 750 -19.13 -1.91 -32.78
N PHE A 751 -17.80 -1.91 -32.62
CA PHE A 751 -17.06 -2.70 -31.64
C PHE A 751 -16.32 -1.84 -30.61
N ILE A 752 -16.48 -0.51 -30.69
CA ILE A 752 -15.96 0.45 -29.72
C ILE A 752 -17.16 0.98 -28.96
N SER A 753 -17.10 0.99 -27.63
CA SER A 753 -18.17 1.54 -26.79
C SER A 753 -18.08 3.06 -26.69
N ASP A 754 -19.15 3.70 -26.23
CA ASP A 754 -19.21 5.17 -26.04
C ASP A 754 -18.15 5.69 -25.05
N ASP A 755 -17.67 4.84 -24.13
CA ASP A 755 -16.58 5.12 -23.19
C ASP A 755 -15.19 4.73 -23.73
N GLY A 756 -15.08 4.35 -25.01
CA GLY A 756 -13.81 4.10 -25.69
C GLY A 756 -13.18 2.75 -25.34
N THR A 757 -13.99 1.71 -25.10
CA THR A 757 -13.51 0.36 -24.80
C THR A 757 -13.76 -0.63 -25.93
N ILE A 758 -12.88 -1.63 -26.04
CA ILE A 758 -13.00 -2.76 -26.97
C ILE A 758 -12.95 -4.05 -26.16
N THR A 759 -14.08 -4.77 -26.11
CA THR A 759 -14.23 -5.96 -25.26
C THR A 759 -14.12 -7.25 -26.07
N PHE A 760 -13.22 -8.13 -25.65
CA PHE A 760 -13.09 -9.48 -26.18
C PHE A 760 -13.52 -10.52 -25.15
N ARG A 761 -14.09 -11.63 -25.63
CA ARG A 761 -14.27 -12.85 -24.86
C ARG A 761 -13.26 -13.89 -25.30
N LEU A 762 -12.50 -14.41 -24.35
CA LEU A 762 -11.46 -15.43 -24.49
C LEU A 762 -11.89 -16.73 -23.79
N GLU A 763 -12.01 -17.83 -24.53
CA GLU A 763 -12.27 -19.17 -23.98
C GLU A 763 -10.98 -20.01 -24.07
N LYS A 764 -10.42 -20.39 -22.91
CA LYS A 764 -9.21 -21.21 -22.80
C LYS A 764 -9.54 -22.62 -22.27
N MET A 765 -9.45 -23.62 -23.15
CA MET A 765 -10.00 -24.97 -22.87
C MET A 765 -9.00 -25.99 -22.31
N THR A 766 -7.69 -25.84 -22.50
CA THR A 766 -6.66 -26.83 -22.03
C THR A 766 -5.26 -26.20 -21.90
N ASN A 767 -4.43 -26.79 -21.01
CA ASN A 767 -3.11 -26.35 -20.48
C ASN A 767 -3.20 -25.33 -19.34
N ALA A 768 -3.20 -25.83 -18.11
CA ALA A 768 -2.79 -25.02 -16.96
C ALA A 768 -1.34 -24.60 -17.20
N ASP A 769 -1.08 -23.29 -17.13
CA ASP A 769 0.24 -22.65 -17.18
C ASP A 769 0.87 -22.50 -18.59
N SER A 770 0.06 -22.16 -19.60
CA SER A 770 0.57 -21.73 -20.93
C SER A 770 0.39 -20.23 -21.14
N ILE A 771 1.37 -19.59 -21.79
CA ILE A 771 1.29 -18.17 -22.19
C ILE A 771 0.14 -18.01 -23.19
N THR A 772 -0.77 -17.10 -22.87
CA THR A 772 -1.82 -16.60 -23.75
C THR A 772 -1.41 -15.23 -24.27
N TYR A 773 -1.52 -15.03 -25.57
CA TYR A 773 -1.15 -13.78 -26.23
C TYR A 773 -2.39 -12.93 -26.44
N PHE A 774 -2.29 -11.63 -26.13
CA PHE A 774 -3.38 -10.72 -26.43
C PHE A 774 -3.53 -10.48 -27.93
N PRO A 775 -4.76 -10.17 -28.40
CA PRO A 775 -4.94 -9.67 -29.75
C PRO A 775 -4.12 -8.39 -29.94
N LYS A 776 -3.43 -8.28 -31.08
CA LYS A 776 -2.90 -7.00 -31.53
C LYS A 776 -4.04 -6.19 -32.11
N ILE A 777 -4.23 -4.99 -31.60
CA ILE A 777 -5.31 -4.10 -31.99
C ILE A 777 -4.70 -2.87 -32.63
N THR A 778 -5.25 -2.45 -33.76
CA THR A 778 -4.91 -1.16 -34.36
C THR A 778 -6.19 -0.44 -34.75
N VAL A 779 -6.40 0.73 -34.15
CA VAL A 779 -7.48 1.65 -34.48
C VAL A 779 -6.88 2.79 -35.28
N LYS A 780 -7.33 2.98 -36.52
CA LYS A 780 -6.94 4.14 -37.34
C LYS A 780 -8.12 5.08 -37.48
N GLY A 781 -7.84 6.36 -37.48
CA GLY A 781 -8.86 7.38 -37.63
C GLY A 781 -8.28 8.74 -37.99
N SER A 782 -9.18 9.71 -38.08
CA SER A 782 -8.84 11.11 -38.29
C SER A 782 -9.75 12.00 -37.47
N VAL A 783 -9.24 13.16 -37.06
CA VAL A 783 -10.05 14.18 -36.40
C VAL A 783 -10.99 14.80 -37.43
N ALA A 784 -12.28 14.89 -37.11
CA ALA A 784 -13.27 15.52 -37.97
C ALA A 784 -12.87 16.97 -38.22
N ASN A 785 -12.73 17.35 -39.50
CA ASN A 785 -12.52 18.74 -39.87
C ASN A 785 -13.88 19.43 -39.91
N ASP A 786 -14.09 20.43 -39.05
CA ASP A 786 -15.21 21.38 -39.12
C ASP A 786 -15.35 22.08 -40.49
#